data_AF-A0A3A0FPL2-F1
#
_entry.id   AF-A0A3A0FPL2-F1
#
_cell.length_a   1.000
_cell.length_b   1.000
_cell.length_c   1.000
_cell.angle_alpha   90.00
_cell.angle_beta   90.00
_cell.angle_gamma   90.00
#
_symmetry.space_group_name_H-M   'P 1'
#
loop_
_entity.id
_entity.type
_entity.pdbx_description
1 polymer ?
#
loop_
_entity_poly.entity_id
_entity_poly.type
_entity_poly.pdbx_seq_one_letter_code
_entity_poly.pdbx_strand_id
1 'polypeptide(L)'
;MRCVRRRLPALALAAVLPLTSCGWDLDASAPAPAPSVSSAPPTGLTAQVAAADAGRAREPVAAPLATAKQVTADATAADEPALPSGGGGATTALGGGASAPVVHERAVGSALVRFWPVRSVRTGRDVFEYHFEASIENRGTGLLRGALRVASSAAATRVVADCVPFGTTPPGTTRAGDARFAVAQQRRAAFDPQQLAFTLAPSDAGCADPGRVTLRRLNRTEYDHTVRDLLGTSLRPAVDFPADDSTYGFDTVAETLSLSPLLFEKLDVAAVKLVADALGAEPPSPQIAALRALCDPALESAPGCHRRMLAAFARRAWRRPPARDEVESLARVADRAVAAGHDFEAALADGMEAVLVSPHFVFRVERDPHARSAQAHPLGDHELAARLSYFLWASMPDPELDALADAGVLHEPATLAAQVARMIRDPKVQGFVESFGGQWLATRALDDVNPDVPYYYDWSDELREAMRQETHLFLRDLVRSEGSFLDLLDAEFTYANDRLAAHYGLPLPGTTELVRIDLAGHAERGGILTHGSVASAGSFPRRTSPVKRGKWILDQLLCIEIDPPPAGVEGFLTDPNRRTLREQLALHRSRPECASCHAYLDPLGLALEHYGPIGAYRTEVAAGAIDASGTLPDGRAFTDARELAALLKTDANTPRCIAERVLVYALGRGLGGDDARHVDAITAAFAAGGYRFESLLVALVQSPAFAMRRGQPDAGAP
;
A
#
# COMPACT_ATOMS: atom_id res chain seq x y z
N MET A 1 -43.99 37.28 -10.48
CA MET A 1 -43.91 38.53 -11.28
C MET A 1 -42.62 38.49 -12.10
N ARG A 2 -42.62 38.85 -13.39
CA ARG A 2 -41.86 39.96 -14.03
C ARG A 2 -40.52 40.32 -13.33
N CYS A 3 -39.37 40.46 -14.02
CA CYS A 3 -39.11 40.41 -15.48
C CYS A 3 -37.63 40.09 -15.81
N VAL A 4 -37.37 39.65 -17.06
CA VAL A 4 -36.05 39.29 -17.62
C VAL A 4 -35.48 40.43 -18.49
N ARG A 5 -34.14 40.64 -18.52
CA ARG A 5 -33.40 41.05 -19.74
C ARG A 5 -31.86 40.92 -19.66
N ARG A 6 -31.27 40.29 -20.68
CA ARG A 6 -29.83 40.36 -21.06
C ARG A 6 -29.54 41.65 -21.85
N ARG A 7 -28.28 42.11 -21.89
CA ARG A 7 -27.67 42.76 -23.09
C ARG A 7 -26.14 42.55 -23.20
N LEU A 8 -25.69 42.51 -24.45
CA LEU A 8 -24.35 42.52 -25.09
C LEU A 8 -24.59 43.08 -26.52
N PRO A 9 -23.60 43.29 -27.42
CA PRO A 9 -22.19 43.74 -27.31
C PRO A 9 -21.82 44.89 -28.32
N ALA A 10 -20.55 45.35 -28.34
CA ALA A 10 -19.81 46.02 -29.45
C ALA A 10 -18.30 46.06 -29.07
N LEU A 11 -17.27 45.74 -29.89
CA LEU A 11 -16.75 46.28 -31.18
C LEU A 11 -16.12 47.71 -31.06
N ALA A 12 -14.91 48.06 -31.57
CA ALA A 12 -13.82 47.37 -32.33
C ALA A 12 -12.46 48.17 -32.13
N LEU A 13 -11.34 48.15 -32.90
CA LEU A 13 -10.94 47.60 -34.22
C LEU A 13 -9.38 47.58 -34.51
N ALA A 14 -8.73 46.40 -34.49
CA ALA A 14 -7.65 45.90 -35.40
C ALA A 14 -6.32 46.66 -35.75
N ALA A 15 -5.53 46.05 -36.68
CA ALA A 15 -4.29 46.45 -37.42
C ALA A 15 -2.92 46.33 -36.67
N VAL A 16 -1.76 45.96 -37.27
CA VAL A 16 -1.26 45.75 -38.67
C VAL A 16 -0.36 44.47 -38.77
N LEU A 17 -0.20 43.90 -39.98
CA LEU A 17 0.69 42.76 -40.38
C LEU A 17 1.73 43.22 -41.44
N PRO A 18 2.92 42.57 -41.64
CA PRO A 18 3.03 41.54 -42.71
C PRO A 18 4.14 40.45 -42.62
N LEU A 19 3.75 39.22 -43.01
CA LEU A 19 4.36 38.29 -44.00
C LEU A 19 5.88 38.24 -44.32
N THR A 20 6.43 37.02 -44.34
CA THR A 20 7.19 36.40 -45.47
C THR A 20 7.07 34.86 -45.39
N SER A 21 7.44 34.10 -46.45
CA SER A 21 6.97 32.71 -46.65
C SER A 21 7.87 31.79 -47.50
N CYS A 22 7.88 30.49 -47.18
CA CYS A 22 8.02 29.28 -48.05
C CYS A 22 7.50 28.08 -47.21
N GLY A 23 6.85 27.02 -47.71
CA GLY A 23 6.99 26.28 -48.98
C GLY A 23 7.80 24.99 -48.69
N TRP A 24 7.40 23.76 -49.04
CA TRP A 24 6.62 23.25 -50.19
C TRP A 24 5.64 22.11 -49.80
N ASP A 25 4.72 21.77 -50.71
CA ASP A 25 3.81 20.60 -50.67
C ASP A 25 3.70 19.99 -52.09
N LEU A 26 3.43 18.68 -52.23
CA LEU A 26 2.98 18.06 -53.49
C LEU A 26 2.09 16.80 -53.31
N ASP A 27 0.85 16.96 -53.77
CA ASP A 27 -0.14 16.02 -54.32
C ASP A 27 0.34 14.69 -54.98
N ALA A 28 -0.48 13.64 -55.19
CA ALA A 28 -1.86 13.29 -54.74
C ALA A 28 -2.29 11.89 -55.29
N SER A 29 -3.54 11.48 -54.96
CA SER A 29 -4.49 10.69 -55.80
C SER A 29 -4.83 9.25 -55.37
N ALA A 30 -6.14 8.98 -55.29
CA ALA A 30 -6.78 7.65 -55.34
C ALA A 30 -7.66 7.58 -56.62
N PRO A 31 -8.26 6.42 -56.99
CA PRO A 31 -9.65 6.14 -56.55
C PRO A 31 -10.04 4.64 -56.44
N ALA A 32 -11.28 4.36 -56.01
CA ALA A 32 -11.98 3.07 -56.08
C ALA A 32 -12.99 3.03 -57.27
N PRO A 33 -13.68 1.89 -57.57
CA PRO A 33 -14.99 1.61 -56.93
C PRO A 33 -15.36 0.11 -56.77
N ALA A 34 -16.58 -0.17 -56.25
CA ALA A 34 -17.18 -1.51 -56.05
C ALA A 34 -18.11 -1.96 -57.22
N PRO A 35 -18.74 -3.17 -57.16
CA PRO A 35 -20.16 -3.24 -56.72
C PRO A 35 -20.55 -4.51 -55.90
N SER A 36 -21.87 -4.73 -55.72
CA SER A 36 -22.54 -5.75 -54.86
C SER A 36 -22.80 -7.12 -55.56
N VAL A 37 -23.46 -8.15 -54.99
CA VAL A 37 -24.92 -8.33 -54.75
C VAL A 37 -25.22 -9.50 -53.75
N SER A 38 -26.39 -9.47 -53.09
CA SER A 38 -26.93 -10.42 -52.09
C SER A 38 -27.23 -11.87 -52.54
N SER A 39 -27.39 -12.81 -51.60
CA SER A 39 -28.64 -13.62 -51.42
C SER A 39 -28.57 -14.67 -50.28
N ALA A 40 -29.75 -15.14 -49.82
CA ALA A 40 -30.01 -16.30 -48.94
C ALA A 40 -31.53 -16.61 -48.96
N PRO A 41 -32.06 -17.74 -48.41
CA PRO A 41 -31.50 -19.07 -48.14
C PRO A 41 -32.14 -20.13 -49.09
N PRO A 42 -32.17 -21.46 -48.78
CA PRO A 42 -33.40 -22.02 -48.18
C PRO A 42 -33.22 -23.24 -47.22
N THR A 43 -34.37 -23.73 -46.73
CA THR A 43 -34.67 -24.77 -45.72
C THR A 43 -34.42 -26.25 -46.11
N GLY A 44 -34.37 -27.19 -45.13
CA GLY A 44 -35.08 -28.48 -45.29
C GLY A 44 -34.73 -29.74 -44.43
N LEU A 45 -35.53 -30.00 -43.39
CA LEU A 45 -36.10 -31.32 -42.95
C LEU A 45 -35.27 -32.59 -42.57
N THR A 46 -35.47 -33.05 -41.31
CA THR A 46 -35.76 -34.45 -40.83
C THR A 46 -34.69 -35.57 -40.94
N ALA A 47 -34.67 -36.68 -40.17
CA ALA A 47 -35.51 -37.27 -39.07
C ALA A 47 -34.57 -37.94 -38.01
N GLN A 48 -34.82 -38.07 -36.69
CA GLN A 48 -35.89 -38.70 -35.87
C GLN A 48 -35.77 -40.25 -35.67
N VAL A 49 -36.24 -40.77 -34.50
CA VAL A 49 -36.33 -42.20 -34.04
C VAL A 49 -34.98 -42.83 -33.58
N ALA A 50 -34.81 -43.59 -32.48
CA ALA A 50 -35.57 -43.97 -31.25
C ALA A 50 -34.52 -44.21 -30.11
N ALA A 51 -34.72 -44.02 -28.79
CA ALA A 51 -35.81 -44.26 -27.83
C ALA A 51 -35.84 -45.67 -27.18
N ALA A 52 -35.54 -45.76 -25.87
CA ALA A 52 -35.98 -46.73 -24.83
C ALA A 52 -34.92 -46.91 -23.69
N ASP A 53 -35.23 -47.32 -22.45
CA ASP A 53 -36.36 -47.04 -21.53
C ASP A 53 -35.99 -47.51 -20.10
N ALA A 54 -36.64 -46.97 -19.06
CA ALA A 54 -36.66 -47.38 -17.63
C ALA A 54 -35.32 -47.37 -16.82
N GLY A 55 -35.32 -47.13 -15.50
CA GLY A 55 -36.40 -46.62 -14.64
C GLY A 55 -36.23 -46.90 -13.13
N ARG A 56 -37.01 -46.18 -12.31
CA ARG A 56 -37.31 -46.38 -10.86
C ARG A 56 -36.28 -45.93 -9.79
N ALA A 57 -36.62 -44.78 -9.22
CA ALA A 57 -36.20 -44.22 -7.93
C ALA A 57 -36.26 -45.14 -6.70
N ARG A 58 -35.49 -44.78 -5.65
CA ARG A 58 -35.98 -44.59 -4.26
C ARG A 58 -34.95 -43.91 -3.34
N GLU A 59 -35.41 -42.93 -2.56
CA GLU A 59 -34.81 -42.39 -1.33
C GLU A 59 -35.28 -43.18 -0.08
N PRO A 60 -34.88 -42.83 1.16
CA PRO A 60 -33.56 -42.42 1.71
C PRO A 60 -33.18 -43.31 2.92
N VAL A 61 -32.15 -42.95 3.73
CA VAL A 61 -32.16 -43.10 5.22
C VAL A 61 -30.97 -42.40 5.91
N ALA A 62 -31.15 -42.09 7.20
CA ALA A 62 -30.38 -41.19 8.06
C ALA A 62 -28.97 -41.64 8.54
N ALA A 63 -28.27 -40.66 9.14
CA ALA A 63 -27.18 -40.81 10.12
C ALA A 63 -27.75 -41.14 11.53
N PRO A 64 -26.99 -41.09 12.68
CA PRO A 64 -25.55 -40.88 12.89
C PRO A 64 -24.91 -41.93 13.83
N LEU A 65 -23.65 -41.73 14.21
CA LEU A 65 -23.10 -42.33 15.44
C LEU A 65 -21.98 -41.45 16.02
N ALA A 66 -22.00 -41.26 17.33
CA ALA A 66 -20.97 -40.53 18.09
C ALA A 66 -20.54 -41.38 19.29
N THR A 67 -19.29 -41.20 19.75
CA THR A 67 -18.87 -41.68 21.07
C THR A 67 -17.77 -40.79 21.62
N ALA A 68 -17.96 -40.26 22.83
CA ALA A 68 -16.96 -39.48 23.56
C ALA A 68 -16.17 -40.37 24.52
N LYS A 69 -14.99 -39.89 24.96
CA LYS A 69 -14.35 -40.33 26.21
C LYS A 69 -13.71 -39.14 26.91
N GLN A 70 -14.31 -38.71 28.01
CA GLN A 70 -13.66 -37.91 29.04
C GLN A 70 -13.05 -38.86 30.08
N VAL A 71 -11.86 -38.53 30.59
CA VAL A 71 -11.44 -38.93 31.94
C VAL A 71 -10.72 -37.73 32.58
N THR A 72 -11.14 -37.43 33.80
CA THR A 72 -10.59 -36.50 34.80
C THR A 72 -9.05 -36.47 34.85
N ALA A 73 -8.35 -35.33 34.97
CA ALA A 73 -8.46 -34.26 35.98
C ALA A 73 -8.10 -34.71 37.42
N ASP A 74 -7.00 -34.19 37.96
CA ASP A 74 -6.95 -33.70 39.35
C ASP A 74 -5.78 -32.69 39.52
N ALA A 75 -5.70 -31.99 40.65
CA ALA A 75 -4.83 -30.83 40.87
C ALA A 75 -3.77 -31.03 41.97
N THR A 76 -2.76 -30.15 42.02
CA THR A 76 -2.03 -29.77 43.24
C THR A 76 -1.22 -28.48 43.01
N ALA A 77 -0.86 -27.79 44.08
CA ALA A 77 -0.10 -26.52 44.05
C ALA A 77 0.99 -26.51 45.13
N ALA A 78 2.11 -25.81 44.88
CA ALA A 78 3.05 -25.33 45.91
C ALA A 78 4.06 -24.30 45.35
N ASP A 79 4.34 -23.28 46.17
CA ASP A 79 5.58 -22.53 46.42
C ASP A 79 6.37 -21.76 45.32
N GLU A 80 6.74 -20.52 45.70
CA GLU A 80 7.87 -19.76 45.15
C GLU A 80 9.23 -20.37 45.59
N PRO A 81 10.38 -19.86 45.08
CA PRO A 81 11.10 -18.93 45.97
C PRO A 81 11.87 -17.77 45.29
N ALA A 82 11.70 -16.58 45.89
CA ALA A 82 12.71 -15.56 46.23
C ALA A 82 13.79 -15.06 45.21
N LEU A 83 13.85 -13.73 45.12
CA LEU A 83 14.93 -12.92 44.53
C LEU A 83 16.24 -12.95 45.35
N PRO A 84 17.39 -12.62 44.73
CA PRO A 84 18.44 -11.81 45.33
C PRO A 84 18.37 -10.34 44.85
N SER A 85 18.64 -9.40 45.75
CA SER A 85 18.50 -7.95 45.52
C SER A 85 19.82 -7.22 45.17
N GLY A 86 19.75 -6.10 44.45
CA GLY A 86 20.89 -5.19 44.31
C GLY A 86 20.70 -3.99 43.38
N GLY A 87 21.04 -2.78 43.86
CA GLY A 87 21.28 -1.59 43.02
C GLY A 87 20.14 -0.57 42.91
N GLY A 88 19.98 0.30 43.92
CA GLY A 88 19.03 1.42 43.85
C GLY A 88 19.55 2.64 43.07
N GLY A 89 18.71 3.22 42.22
CA GLY A 89 18.93 4.53 41.59
C GLY A 89 18.07 5.62 42.24
N ALA A 90 18.70 6.69 42.75
CA ALA A 90 18.00 7.70 43.54
C ALA A 90 17.19 8.70 42.68
N THR A 91 15.91 8.84 42.99
CA THR A 91 14.99 9.84 42.41
C THR A 91 14.95 11.11 43.27
N THR A 92 15.79 12.10 42.95
CA THR A 92 15.70 13.43 43.57
C THR A 92 14.57 14.25 42.94
N ALA A 93 13.43 14.34 43.62
CA ALA A 93 12.40 15.33 43.30
C ALA A 93 12.86 16.73 43.73
N LEU A 94 12.80 17.71 42.83
CA LEU A 94 13.03 19.12 43.16
C LEU A 94 11.75 19.72 43.74
N GLY A 95 11.74 19.96 45.05
CA GLY A 95 10.61 20.57 45.74
C GLY A 95 10.81 22.07 46.01
N GLY A 96 9.72 22.84 45.87
CA GLY A 96 9.50 24.08 46.63
C GLY A 96 10.41 25.27 46.34
N GLY A 97 10.28 25.89 45.16
CA GLY A 97 10.84 27.22 44.87
C GLY A 97 10.08 27.90 43.74
N ALA A 98 9.43 29.03 44.02
CA ALA A 98 8.59 29.74 43.04
C ALA A 98 9.42 30.62 42.10
N SER A 99 9.99 30.00 41.07
CA SER A 99 10.41 30.68 39.83
C SER A 99 9.60 30.10 38.67
N ALA A 100 9.08 30.95 37.78
CA ALA A 100 8.41 30.47 36.57
C ALA A 100 9.34 29.54 35.77
N PRO A 101 8.83 28.53 35.05
CA PRO A 101 9.65 27.75 34.13
C PRO A 101 10.35 28.69 33.16
N VAL A 102 11.60 28.39 32.81
CA VAL A 102 12.35 29.18 31.83
C VAL A 102 11.76 28.90 30.45
N VAL A 103 10.71 29.65 30.11
CA VAL A 103 10.08 29.65 28.80
C VAL A 103 11.00 30.42 27.86
N HIS A 104 11.65 29.69 26.95
CA HIS A 104 12.34 30.27 25.84
C HIS A 104 11.35 30.48 24.70
N GLU A 105 11.30 31.68 24.12
CA GLU A 105 10.36 32.05 23.06
C GLU A 105 11.11 32.49 21.79
N ARG A 106 10.70 31.98 20.61
CA ARG A 106 11.33 32.30 19.32
C ARG A 106 10.31 32.29 18.18
N ALA A 107 10.35 33.31 17.33
CA ALA A 107 9.57 33.33 16.09
C ALA A 107 10.21 32.46 15.00
N VAL A 108 9.39 31.70 14.28
CA VAL A 108 9.77 30.87 13.12
C VAL A 108 8.73 31.09 12.02
N GLY A 109 9.09 31.84 10.99
CA GLY A 109 8.12 32.32 9.99
C GLY A 109 7.06 33.22 10.66
N SER A 110 5.79 32.84 10.54
CA SER A 110 4.67 33.48 11.26
C SER A 110 4.28 32.81 12.58
N ALA A 111 4.97 31.74 12.98
CA ALA A 111 4.69 31.01 14.22
C ALA A 111 5.55 31.50 15.39
N LEU A 112 4.98 31.48 16.59
CA LEU A 112 5.70 31.74 17.83
C LEU A 112 5.87 30.41 18.58
N VAL A 113 7.12 29.98 18.78
CA VAL A 113 7.46 28.72 19.46
C VAL A 113 7.96 29.02 20.86
N ARG A 114 7.28 28.46 21.87
CA ARG A 114 7.71 28.50 23.28
C ARG A 114 8.16 27.12 23.69
N PHE A 115 9.28 27.00 24.42
CA PHE A 115 9.78 25.71 24.89
C PHE A 115 10.28 25.76 26.34
N TRP A 116 10.08 24.67 27.08
CA TRP A 116 10.48 24.50 28.48
C TRP A 116 10.90 23.05 28.78
N PRO A 117 11.90 22.83 29.66
CA PRO A 117 12.24 21.48 30.14
C PRO A 117 11.19 20.97 31.12
N VAL A 118 10.82 19.69 31.01
CA VAL A 118 9.77 19.06 31.83
C VAL A 118 10.35 18.00 32.78
N ARG A 119 11.37 17.26 32.33
CA ARG A 119 11.99 16.17 33.11
C ARG A 119 13.43 15.93 32.65
N SER A 120 14.31 15.58 33.58
CA SER A 120 15.63 15.02 33.27
C SER A 120 15.77 13.62 33.88
N VAL A 121 16.24 12.65 33.10
CA VAL A 121 16.48 11.27 33.54
C VAL A 121 17.96 10.93 33.33
N ARG A 122 18.65 10.43 34.36
CA ARG A 122 20.04 9.97 34.24
C ARG A 122 20.03 8.52 33.74
N THR A 123 20.42 8.29 32.49
CA THR A 123 20.33 6.98 31.81
C THR A 123 21.66 6.22 31.76
N GLY A 124 22.72 6.80 32.32
CA GLY A 124 24.03 6.15 32.45
C GLY A 124 24.91 6.85 33.49
N ARG A 125 26.17 6.43 33.59
CA ARG A 125 27.12 7.05 34.53
C ARG A 125 27.26 8.55 34.26
N ASP A 126 27.43 8.93 32.99
CA ASP A 126 27.62 10.32 32.55
C ASP A 126 26.70 10.68 31.36
N VAL A 127 25.46 10.19 31.39
CA VAL A 127 24.44 10.43 30.34
C VAL A 127 23.14 10.94 30.97
N PHE A 128 22.60 12.03 30.42
CA PHE A 128 21.36 12.65 30.83
C PHE A 128 20.40 12.77 29.64
N GLU A 129 19.16 12.37 29.83
CA GLU A 129 18.08 12.48 28.87
C GLU A 129 17.12 13.58 29.34
N TYR A 130 16.90 14.59 28.51
CA TYR A 130 16.09 15.76 28.83
C TYR A 130 14.81 15.74 28.00
N HIS A 131 13.67 15.62 28.67
CA HIS A 131 12.35 15.72 28.06
C HIS A 131 11.90 17.17 28.08
N PHE A 132 11.38 17.64 26.96
CA PHE A 132 10.92 19.01 26.76
C PHE A 132 9.51 19.02 26.18
N GLU A 133 8.79 20.09 26.49
CA GLU A 133 7.55 20.47 25.84
C GLU A 133 7.79 21.76 25.06
N ALA A 134 7.10 21.89 23.94
CA ALA A 134 7.01 23.12 23.20
C ALA A 134 5.57 23.39 22.76
N SER A 135 5.09 24.62 22.91
CA SER A 135 3.88 25.08 22.24
C SER A 135 4.22 25.88 20.99
N ILE A 136 3.44 25.66 19.92
CA ILE A 136 3.51 26.42 18.68
C ILE A 136 2.22 27.21 18.56
N GLU A 137 2.35 28.53 18.56
CA GLU A 137 1.24 29.48 18.51
C GLU A 137 1.18 30.08 17.10
N ASN A 138 0.38 29.45 16.23
CA ASN A 138 0.06 29.97 14.89
C ASN A 138 -1.30 29.43 14.41
N ARG A 139 -2.34 30.26 14.46
CA ARG A 139 -3.74 29.97 14.02
C ARG A 139 -4.44 28.74 14.64
N GLY A 140 -3.76 27.93 15.44
CA GLY A 140 -4.30 26.82 16.23
C GLY A 140 -3.26 26.38 17.27
N THR A 141 -3.71 25.81 18.39
CA THR A 141 -2.83 25.47 19.53
C THR A 141 -2.25 24.06 19.38
N GLY A 142 -1.00 23.97 18.90
CA GLY A 142 -0.24 22.71 18.88
C GLY A 142 0.73 22.61 20.06
N LEU A 143 0.78 21.45 20.72
CA LEU A 143 1.80 21.11 21.72
C LEU A 143 2.65 19.94 21.20
N LEU A 144 3.95 20.17 20.98
CA LEU A 144 4.91 19.13 20.66
C LEU A 144 5.61 18.65 21.94
N ARG A 145 5.85 17.34 22.03
CA ARG A 145 6.59 16.69 23.11
C ARG A 145 7.78 15.94 22.52
N GLY A 146 8.94 16.05 23.16
CA GLY A 146 10.16 15.41 22.69
C GLY A 146 11.13 15.03 23.81
N ALA A 147 12.08 14.16 23.48
CA ALA A 147 13.16 13.74 24.37
C ALA A 147 14.49 13.92 23.65
N LEU A 148 15.43 14.66 24.25
CA LEU A 148 16.77 14.86 23.75
C LEU A 148 17.76 14.11 24.65
N ARG A 149 18.50 13.15 24.08
CA ARG A 149 19.48 12.34 24.81
C ARG A 149 20.87 12.96 24.69
N VAL A 150 21.44 13.40 25.81
CA VAL A 150 22.73 14.10 25.87
C VAL A 150 23.74 13.25 26.65
N ALA A 151 24.69 12.65 25.93
CA ALA A 151 25.85 11.99 26.54
C ALA A 151 26.96 13.00 26.78
N SER A 152 27.51 13.04 28.00
CA SER A 152 28.62 13.92 28.37
C SER A 152 29.83 13.09 28.80
N SER A 153 30.76 12.85 27.87
CA SER A 153 32.14 12.48 28.21
C SER A 153 33.07 13.67 27.94
N ALA A 154 34.30 13.63 28.45
CA ALA A 154 35.19 14.79 28.42
C ALA A 154 35.65 15.11 26.98
N ALA A 155 35.41 16.36 26.58
CA ALA A 155 35.57 16.96 25.24
C ALA A 155 34.42 16.70 24.25
N ALA A 156 33.85 17.80 23.75
CA ALA A 156 32.85 17.92 22.67
C ALA A 156 31.45 17.31 22.91
N THR A 157 30.50 18.15 23.32
CA THR A 157 29.06 17.91 23.05
C THR A 157 28.80 18.08 21.55
N ARG A 158 28.46 16.99 20.85
CA ARG A 158 28.24 17.02 19.39
C ARG A 158 26.75 17.20 19.06
N VAL A 159 26.32 18.44 18.84
CA VAL A 159 25.08 18.71 18.09
C VAL A 159 25.43 18.64 16.60
N VAL A 160 24.80 17.73 15.85
CA VAL A 160 24.99 17.62 14.40
C VAL A 160 23.90 18.43 13.71
N ALA A 161 24.25 19.65 13.32
CA ALA A 161 23.40 20.52 12.51
C ALA A 161 24.29 21.44 11.65
N ASP A 162 24.65 20.95 10.46
CA ASP A 162 24.82 21.74 9.23
C ASP A 162 25.20 20.79 8.06
N CYS A 163 24.63 21.03 6.88
CA CYS A 163 24.82 20.18 5.70
C CYS A 163 26.14 20.50 4.97
N VAL A 164 27.21 19.78 5.31
CA VAL A 164 28.47 19.79 4.55
C VAL A 164 28.75 18.36 4.04
N PRO A 165 29.02 18.16 2.73
CA PRO A 165 29.26 16.81 2.19
C PRO A 165 30.56 16.21 2.73
N PHE A 166 30.49 14.97 3.20
CA PHE A 166 31.68 14.14 3.43
C PHE A 166 32.36 13.85 2.08
N GLY A 167 33.59 14.33 1.87
CA GLY A 167 34.43 13.85 0.77
C GLY A 167 35.42 14.85 0.16
N THR A 168 35.17 16.16 0.23
CA THR A 168 36.03 17.18 -0.43
C THR A 168 36.55 18.24 0.53
N THR A 169 37.86 18.47 0.52
CA THR A 169 38.49 19.58 1.24
C THR A 169 38.17 20.92 0.59
N PRO A 170 37.75 21.95 1.34
CA PRO A 170 37.52 23.28 0.78
C PRO A 170 38.80 23.88 0.16
N PRO A 171 38.72 24.54 -1.01
CA PRO A 171 39.84 25.26 -1.61
C PRO A 171 40.45 26.26 -0.60
N GLY A 172 41.75 26.09 -0.31
CA GLY A 172 42.47 26.87 0.70
C GLY A 172 42.94 26.08 1.94
N THR A 173 42.57 24.82 2.09
CA THR A 173 43.02 23.98 3.23
C THR A 173 44.20 23.06 2.87
N THR A 174 45.43 23.50 3.18
CA THR A 174 46.66 22.68 3.02
C THR A 174 46.92 21.80 4.24
N ARG A 175 47.21 20.51 4.01
CA ARG A 175 47.51 19.51 5.04
C ARG A 175 48.96 19.60 5.52
N ALA A 176 49.21 20.09 6.74
CA ALA A 176 50.56 20.09 7.34
C ALA A 176 50.54 20.11 8.88
N GLY A 177 51.36 19.24 9.49
CA GLY A 177 51.91 19.41 10.85
C GLY A 177 51.03 19.01 12.04
N ASP A 178 51.64 18.34 13.02
CA ASP A 178 51.03 18.00 14.31
C ASP A 178 50.71 19.23 15.15
N ALA A 179 49.43 19.52 15.37
CA ALA A 179 48.96 20.49 16.37
C ALA A 179 47.64 20.04 17.00
N ARG A 180 47.60 19.99 18.35
CA ARG A 180 46.37 19.75 19.10
C ARG A 180 45.59 21.05 19.21
N PHE A 181 44.43 21.15 18.59
CA PHE A 181 43.50 22.24 18.86
C PHE A 181 42.76 22.00 20.18
N ALA A 182 42.90 22.94 21.11
CA ALA A 182 42.18 22.97 22.37
C ALA A 182 41.47 24.32 22.51
N VAL A 183 40.16 24.30 22.72
CA VAL A 183 39.40 25.45 23.21
C VAL A 183 39.10 25.19 24.68
N ALA A 184 39.64 26.03 25.55
CA ALA A 184 39.43 25.91 26.99
C ALA A 184 38.35 26.89 27.45
N GLN A 185 37.25 26.38 27.99
CA GLN A 185 36.36 27.14 28.86
C GLN A 185 36.54 26.65 30.30
N GLN A 186 36.53 27.58 31.26
CA GLN A 186 37.00 27.32 32.62
C GLN A 186 36.01 26.46 33.44
N ARG A 187 36.55 25.70 34.40
CA ARG A 187 35.74 25.00 35.41
C ARG A 187 34.94 26.02 36.25
N ARG A 188 33.69 25.65 36.58
CA ARG A 188 32.69 26.40 37.39
C ARG A 188 31.89 27.48 36.64
N ALA A 189 31.12 27.04 35.65
CA ALA A 189 29.80 27.59 35.37
C ALA A 189 28.77 26.43 35.40
N ALA A 190 27.48 26.75 35.58
CA ALA A 190 26.41 25.77 35.38
C ALA A 190 26.20 25.50 33.88
N PHE A 191 25.46 24.43 33.56
CA PHE A 191 24.97 24.19 32.20
C PHE A 191 24.09 25.39 31.77
N ASP A 192 24.49 26.09 30.70
CA ASP A 192 23.79 27.27 30.18
C ASP A 192 22.93 26.89 28.95
N PRO A 193 21.59 26.86 29.06
CA PRO A 193 20.73 26.53 27.94
C PRO A 193 20.74 27.58 26.82
N GLN A 194 21.21 28.80 27.07
CA GLN A 194 21.18 29.89 26.08
C GLN A 194 22.04 29.61 24.84
N GLN A 195 22.98 28.67 24.92
CA GLN A 195 23.85 28.28 23.80
C GLN A 195 23.29 27.13 22.94
N LEU A 196 22.13 26.54 23.29
CA LEU A 196 21.44 25.53 22.45
C LEU A 196 20.63 26.19 21.31
N ALA A 197 21.32 27.00 20.51
CA ALA A 197 20.78 27.64 19.32
C ALA A 197 20.65 26.64 18.17
N PHE A 198 19.57 25.85 18.14
CA PHE A 198 19.25 25.01 16.99
C PHE A 198 18.94 25.88 15.76
N THR A 199 19.69 25.66 14.67
CA THR A 199 19.44 26.25 13.36
C THR A 199 18.50 25.36 12.57
N LEU A 200 17.18 25.56 12.74
CA LEU A 200 16.18 25.02 11.82
C LEU A 200 16.18 25.85 10.52
N ALA A 201 17.25 25.74 9.75
CA ALA A 201 17.22 26.14 8.35
C ALA A 201 16.35 25.12 7.59
N PRO A 202 15.42 25.56 6.72
CA PRO A 202 14.84 24.68 5.73
C PRO A 202 15.97 24.28 4.76
N SER A 203 16.46 23.05 4.86
CA SER A 203 17.33 22.49 3.83
C SER A 203 16.57 22.47 2.50
N ASP A 204 17.17 22.98 1.43
CA ASP A 204 16.54 23.04 0.11
C ASP A 204 16.00 21.67 -0.34
N ALA A 205 14.98 21.69 -1.20
CA ALA A 205 14.18 20.50 -1.57
C ALA A 205 14.96 19.32 -2.18
N GLY A 206 16.24 19.50 -2.52
CA GLY A 206 17.14 18.42 -2.93
C GLY A 206 17.81 17.63 -1.80
N CYS A 207 17.52 17.93 -0.53
CA CYS A 207 18.24 17.38 0.64
C CYS A 207 17.41 16.47 1.57
N ALA A 208 16.28 15.92 1.09
CA ALA A 208 15.51 14.91 1.83
C ALA A 208 16.05 13.49 1.53
N ASP A 209 16.32 12.71 2.58
CA ASP A 209 16.86 11.35 2.47
C ASP A 209 15.89 10.43 1.68
N PRO A 210 16.32 9.73 0.61
CA PRO A 210 15.48 8.72 -0.05
C PRO A 210 15.31 7.43 0.79
N GLY A 211 16.17 7.26 1.80
CA GLY A 211 16.26 6.07 2.63
C GLY A 211 17.11 4.96 2.02
N ARG A 212 17.18 3.85 2.75
CA ARG A 212 17.89 2.62 2.37
C ARG A 212 16.97 1.69 1.57
N VAL A 213 17.53 1.04 0.55
CA VAL A 213 16.88 -0.14 -0.09
C VAL A 213 17.05 -1.38 0.79
N THR A 214 15.95 -2.07 1.04
CA THR A 214 15.87 -3.39 1.65
C THR A 214 15.72 -4.45 0.55
N LEU A 215 16.47 -5.55 0.64
CA LEU A 215 16.28 -6.69 -0.26
C LEU A 215 14.90 -7.30 -0.02
N ARG A 216 14.05 -7.29 -1.04
CA ARG A 216 12.64 -7.71 -0.97
C ARG A 216 12.40 -8.93 -1.86
N ARG A 217 11.80 -10.01 -1.33
CA ARG A 217 11.24 -11.07 -2.19
C ARG A 217 9.88 -10.67 -2.75
N LEU A 218 9.45 -11.36 -3.80
CA LEU A 218 8.05 -11.30 -4.21
C LEU A 218 7.15 -11.83 -3.06
N ASN A 219 6.04 -11.14 -2.79
CA ASN A 219 4.95 -11.71 -2.01
C ASN A 219 4.19 -12.76 -2.87
N ARG A 220 3.22 -13.47 -2.29
CA ARG A 220 2.43 -14.51 -2.99
C ARG A 220 1.72 -13.99 -4.24
N THR A 221 1.11 -12.80 -4.17
CA THR A 221 0.41 -12.16 -5.30
C THR A 221 1.39 -11.78 -6.41
N GLU A 222 2.52 -11.14 -6.07
CA GLU A 222 3.57 -10.75 -7.01
C GLU A 222 4.21 -11.96 -7.68
N TYR A 223 4.35 -13.09 -6.97
CA TYR A 223 4.87 -14.34 -7.54
C TYR A 223 3.92 -14.88 -8.61
N ASP A 224 2.66 -15.13 -8.27
CA ASP A 224 1.65 -15.67 -9.19
C ASP A 224 1.45 -14.76 -10.42
N HIS A 225 1.42 -13.44 -10.22
CA HIS A 225 1.34 -12.47 -11.32
C HIS A 225 2.59 -12.49 -12.21
N THR A 226 3.79 -12.60 -11.62
CA THR A 226 5.04 -12.64 -12.39
C THR A 226 5.12 -13.92 -13.23
N VAL A 227 4.77 -15.09 -12.68
CA VAL A 227 4.85 -16.35 -13.44
C VAL A 227 3.78 -16.42 -14.53
N ARG A 228 2.56 -15.91 -14.28
CA ARG A 228 1.52 -15.71 -15.30
C ARG A 228 2.04 -14.85 -16.45
N ASP A 229 2.60 -13.68 -16.16
CA ASP A 229 3.06 -12.74 -17.19
C ASP A 229 4.32 -13.26 -17.94
N LEU A 230 5.20 -13.98 -17.22
CA LEU A 230 6.44 -14.56 -17.75
C LEU A 230 6.18 -15.77 -18.67
N LEU A 231 5.30 -16.70 -18.27
CA LEU A 231 5.08 -17.99 -18.93
C LEU A 231 3.76 -18.10 -19.69
N GLY A 232 2.76 -17.28 -19.38
CA GLY A 232 1.39 -17.40 -19.91
C GLY A 232 0.55 -18.49 -19.24
N THR A 233 1.00 -19.03 -18.10
CA THR A 233 0.30 -20.06 -17.32
C THR A 233 -0.95 -19.52 -16.61
N SER A 234 -1.89 -20.42 -16.29
CA SER A 234 -3.04 -20.17 -15.40
C SER A 234 -2.82 -20.68 -13.97
N LEU A 235 -1.70 -21.34 -13.69
CA LEU A 235 -1.38 -21.89 -12.37
C LEU A 235 -1.15 -20.77 -11.35
N ARG A 236 -1.59 -21.04 -10.10
CA ARG A 236 -1.41 -20.18 -8.92
C ARG A 236 -0.65 -20.91 -7.81
N PRO A 237 0.63 -21.27 -8.03
CA PRO A 237 1.40 -22.06 -7.07
C PRO A 237 1.56 -21.38 -5.70
N ALA A 238 1.46 -20.04 -5.60
CA ALA A 238 1.57 -19.37 -4.31
C ALA A 238 0.43 -19.70 -3.34
N VAL A 239 -0.65 -20.35 -3.78
CA VAL A 239 -1.67 -20.95 -2.88
C VAL A 239 -1.05 -21.96 -1.91
N ASP A 240 -0.04 -22.71 -2.36
CA ASP A 240 0.68 -23.74 -1.59
C ASP A 240 1.79 -23.17 -0.67
N PHE A 241 2.08 -21.86 -0.75
CA PHE A 241 3.14 -21.20 0.01
C PHE A 241 2.68 -20.81 1.42
N PRO A 242 3.59 -20.73 2.41
CA PRO A 242 3.32 -20.05 3.68
C PRO A 242 2.76 -18.64 3.44
N ALA A 243 1.86 -18.19 4.31
CA ALA A 243 1.33 -16.83 4.27
C ALA A 243 2.45 -15.79 4.46
N ASP A 244 2.27 -14.60 3.87
CA ASP A 244 3.17 -13.47 4.05
C ASP A 244 2.77 -12.67 5.28
N ASP A 245 3.72 -12.38 6.17
CA ASP A 245 3.53 -11.50 7.32
C ASP A 245 3.40 -10.05 6.84
N SER A 246 2.37 -9.34 7.31
CA SER A 246 2.12 -7.93 6.95
C SER A 246 2.54 -6.95 8.06
N THR A 247 3.01 -5.76 7.65
CA THR A 247 3.34 -4.66 8.57
C THR A 247 3.09 -3.32 7.89
N TYR A 248 2.86 -2.25 8.68
CA TYR A 248 2.35 -0.94 8.22
C TYR A 248 1.05 -1.01 7.38
N GLY A 249 0.35 -2.15 7.43
CA GLY A 249 -0.86 -2.46 6.65
C GLY A 249 -0.61 -3.32 5.39
N PHE A 250 0.61 -3.73 5.07
CA PHE A 250 0.93 -4.39 3.80
C PHE A 250 1.87 -5.61 3.91
N ASP A 251 1.59 -6.64 3.12
CA ASP A 251 2.41 -7.82 2.83
C ASP A 251 3.56 -7.54 1.85
N THR A 252 3.63 -6.33 1.29
CA THR A 252 4.68 -5.88 0.37
C THR A 252 5.93 -5.34 1.08
N VAL A 253 5.95 -5.35 2.41
CA VAL A 253 7.04 -4.77 3.19
C VAL A 253 8.21 -5.74 3.35
N ALA A 254 9.38 -5.31 2.92
CA ALA A 254 10.60 -6.13 2.86
C ALA A 254 11.10 -6.63 4.23
N GLU A 255 10.70 -5.97 5.33
CA GLU A 255 11.09 -6.30 6.70
C GLU A 255 10.48 -7.62 7.19
N THR A 256 9.24 -7.93 6.79
CA THR A 256 8.52 -9.14 7.18
C THR A 256 8.59 -10.26 6.13
N LEU A 257 8.94 -9.93 4.88
CA LEU A 257 9.08 -10.86 3.75
C LEU A 257 10.33 -11.77 3.85
N SER A 258 10.43 -12.55 4.93
CA SER A 258 11.48 -13.55 5.15
C SER A 258 11.34 -14.78 4.22
N LEU A 259 12.44 -15.49 3.99
CA LEU A 259 12.47 -16.75 3.23
C LEU A 259 12.66 -17.92 4.19
N SER A 260 11.58 -18.64 4.49
CA SER A 260 11.61 -19.84 5.33
C SER A 260 12.06 -21.08 4.52
N PRO A 261 12.58 -22.14 5.18
CA PRO A 261 12.95 -23.38 4.49
C PRO A 261 11.76 -24.00 3.72
N LEU A 262 10.57 -24.00 4.31
CA LEU A 262 9.34 -24.47 3.67
C LEU A 262 8.97 -23.63 2.43
N LEU A 263 9.17 -22.30 2.46
CA LEU A 263 8.95 -21.48 1.27
C LEU A 263 9.99 -21.81 0.18
N PHE A 264 11.25 -22.07 0.55
CA PHE A 264 12.28 -22.47 -0.41
C PHE A 264 11.95 -23.82 -1.10
N GLU A 265 11.55 -24.84 -0.32
CA GLU A 265 11.06 -26.12 -0.86
C GLU A 265 9.83 -25.95 -1.77
N LYS A 266 8.92 -25.03 -1.42
CA LYS A 266 7.73 -24.74 -2.23
C LYS A 266 8.03 -23.98 -3.52
N LEU A 267 9.05 -23.13 -3.53
CA LEU A 267 9.52 -22.40 -4.72
C LEU A 267 10.15 -23.35 -5.75
N ASP A 268 10.89 -24.37 -5.29
CA ASP A 268 11.46 -25.43 -6.13
C ASP A 268 10.35 -26.27 -6.78
N VAL A 269 9.41 -26.80 -5.98
CA VAL A 269 8.23 -27.53 -6.46
C VAL A 269 7.33 -26.68 -7.38
N ALA A 270 7.28 -25.35 -7.17
CA ALA A 270 6.58 -24.44 -8.07
C ALA A 270 7.31 -24.30 -9.42
N ALA A 271 8.64 -24.13 -9.42
CA ALA A 271 9.43 -23.99 -10.65
C ALA A 271 9.22 -25.18 -11.61
N VAL A 272 9.35 -26.41 -11.10
CA VAL A 272 9.14 -27.64 -11.89
C VAL A 272 7.72 -27.70 -12.48
N LYS A 273 6.69 -27.46 -11.66
CA LYS A 273 5.29 -27.45 -12.12
C LYS A 273 5.04 -26.39 -13.20
N LEU A 274 5.57 -25.19 -13.01
CA LEU A 274 5.37 -24.04 -13.90
C LEU A 274 6.05 -24.24 -15.26
N VAL A 275 7.26 -24.81 -15.28
CA VAL A 275 8.00 -25.05 -16.52
C VAL A 275 7.40 -26.23 -17.30
N ALA A 276 7.01 -27.31 -16.61
CA ALA A 276 6.31 -28.44 -17.24
C ALA A 276 4.95 -28.02 -17.85
N ASP A 277 4.16 -27.20 -17.14
CA ASP A 277 2.90 -26.62 -17.65
C ASP A 277 3.15 -25.73 -18.88
N ALA A 278 4.10 -24.80 -18.80
CA ALA A 278 4.36 -23.84 -19.86
C ALA A 278 4.92 -24.47 -21.15
N LEU A 279 5.85 -25.43 -21.04
CA LEU A 279 6.44 -26.11 -22.20
C LEU A 279 5.52 -27.20 -22.77
N GLY A 280 4.66 -27.82 -21.94
CA GLY A 280 3.71 -28.85 -22.34
C GLY A 280 2.34 -28.34 -22.81
N ALA A 281 2.07 -27.03 -22.72
CA ALA A 281 0.82 -26.43 -23.17
C ALA A 281 0.66 -26.47 -24.71
N GLU A 282 -0.49 -26.98 -25.17
CA GLU A 282 -0.86 -27.03 -26.59
C GLU A 282 -2.25 -26.39 -26.82
N PRO A 283 -2.35 -25.30 -27.61
CA PRO A 283 -1.25 -24.56 -28.23
C PRO A 283 -0.38 -23.84 -27.17
N PRO A 284 0.91 -23.60 -27.45
CA PRO A 284 1.80 -22.90 -26.53
C PRO A 284 1.35 -21.44 -26.32
N SER A 285 1.61 -20.91 -25.13
CA SER A 285 1.33 -19.50 -24.81
C SER A 285 2.10 -18.54 -25.72
N PRO A 286 1.64 -17.29 -25.93
CA PRO A 286 2.40 -16.29 -26.69
C PRO A 286 3.83 -16.09 -26.17
N GLN A 287 4.04 -16.22 -24.86
CA GLN A 287 5.35 -16.13 -24.21
C GLN A 287 6.27 -17.29 -24.61
N ILE A 288 5.78 -18.53 -24.60
CA ILE A 288 6.56 -19.73 -24.95
C ILE A 288 6.75 -19.85 -26.47
N ALA A 289 5.75 -19.46 -27.27
CA ALA A 289 5.89 -19.35 -28.71
C ALA A 289 6.98 -18.32 -29.10
N ALA A 290 7.00 -17.15 -28.45
CA ALA A 290 8.05 -16.15 -28.65
C ALA A 290 9.43 -16.63 -28.18
N LEU A 291 9.50 -17.43 -27.10
CA LEU A 291 10.75 -18.04 -26.63
C LEU A 291 11.29 -19.09 -27.61
N ARG A 292 10.44 -20.00 -28.10
CA ARG A 292 10.79 -21.02 -29.11
C ARG A 292 11.20 -20.37 -30.43
N ALA A 293 10.63 -19.23 -30.82
CA ALA A 293 11.02 -18.49 -32.03
C ALA A 293 12.45 -17.91 -32.03
N LEU A 294 13.20 -17.98 -30.91
CA LEU A 294 14.58 -17.49 -30.81
C LEU A 294 15.64 -18.49 -31.28
N CYS A 295 15.26 -19.74 -31.58
CA CYS A 295 16.13 -20.71 -32.24
C CYS A 295 15.33 -21.77 -32.99
N ASP A 296 15.82 -22.18 -34.16
CA ASP A 296 15.40 -23.44 -34.78
C ASP A 296 16.45 -24.51 -34.43
N PRO A 297 16.13 -25.49 -33.55
CA PRO A 297 17.06 -26.56 -33.18
C PRO A 297 17.34 -27.56 -34.31
N ALA A 298 16.67 -27.47 -35.46
CA ALA A 298 17.05 -28.19 -36.68
C ALA A 298 18.11 -27.45 -37.52
N LEU A 299 18.34 -26.15 -37.28
CA LEU A 299 19.30 -25.32 -38.01
C LEU A 299 20.54 -24.94 -37.19
N GLU A 300 20.46 -25.01 -35.86
CA GLU A 300 21.54 -24.62 -34.95
C GLU A 300 21.81 -25.67 -33.87
N SER A 301 23.03 -25.64 -33.29
CA SER A 301 23.39 -26.57 -32.21
C SER A 301 22.62 -26.26 -30.92
N ALA A 302 22.14 -27.29 -30.22
CA ALA A 302 21.38 -27.15 -28.98
C ALA A 302 22.04 -26.22 -27.92
N PRO A 303 23.35 -26.32 -27.60
CA PRO A 303 24.04 -25.38 -26.69
C PRO A 303 24.04 -23.90 -27.13
N GLY A 304 23.81 -23.64 -28.42
CA GLY A 304 23.60 -22.31 -28.98
C GLY A 304 22.17 -21.83 -28.77
N CYS A 305 21.18 -22.67 -29.10
CA CYS A 305 19.77 -22.40 -28.85
C CYS A 305 19.48 -22.17 -27.36
N HIS A 306 19.81 -23.14 -26.50
CA HIS A 306 19.58 -23.09 -25.05
C HIS A 306 20.14 -21.80 -24.46
N ARG A 307 21.36 -21.43 -24.81
CA ARG A 307 22.02 -20.21 -24.35
C ARG A 307 21.25 -18.92 -24.71
N ARG A 308 20.71 -18.81 -25.92
CA ARG A 308 19.92 -17.64 -26.33
C ARG A 308 18.53 -17.62 -25.69
N MET A 309 17.86 -18.76 -25.66
CA MET A 309 16.53 -18.90 -25.06
C MET A 309 16.60 -18.60 -23.56
N LEU A 310 17.56 -19.20 -22.84
CA LEU A 310 17.79 -18.93 -21.42
C LEU A 310 18.23 -17.49 -21.16
N ALA A 311 19.00 -16.84 -22.04
CA ALA A 311 19.32 -15.41 -21.91
C ALA A 311 18.07 -14.52 -22.02
N ALA A 312 17.19 -14.77 -23.00
CA ALA A 312 15.96 -14.01 -23.16
C ALA A 312 14.94 -14.28 -22.04
N PHE A 313 14.83 -15.53 -21.60
CA PHE A 313 13.99 -15.92 -20.47
C PHE A 313 14.49 -15.29 -19.16
N ALA A 314 15.80 -15.38 -18.88
CA ALA A 314 16.42 -14.75 -17.72
C ALA A 314 16.32 -13.21 -17.76
N ARG A 315 16.41 -12.57 -18.92
CA ARG A 315 16.19 -11.11 -19.05
C ARG A 315 14.81 -10.72 -18.51
N ARG A 316 13.77 -11.42 -18.98
CA ARG A 316 12.38 -11.20 -18.55
C ARG A 316 12.17 -11.55 -17.07
N ALA A 317 12.62 -12.73 -16.65
CA ALA A 317 12.45 -13.25 -15.29
C ALA A 317 13.18 -12.40 -14.23
N TRP A 318 14.41 -11.96 -14.52
CA TRP A 318 15.22 -11.17 -13.59
C TRP A 318 15.07 -9.66 -13.79
N ARG A 319 14.33 -9.23 -14.82
CA ARG A 319 13.85 -7.86 -15.07
C ARG A 319 14.98 -6.86 -15.36
N ARG A 320 16.03 -7.36 -16.02
CA ARG A 320 17.23 -6.62 -16.47
C ARG A 320 17.99 -7.47 -17.48
N PRO A 321 18.90 -6.91 -18.28
CA PRO A 321 19.92 -7.69 -18.98
C PRO A 321 20.68 -8.63 -18.02
N PRO A 322 20.75 -9.94 -18.30
CA PRO A 322 21.62 -10.85 -17.56
C PRO A 322 23.07 -10.62 -17.98
N ALA A 323 24.01 -10.67 -17.02
CA ALA A 323 25.42 -10.56 -17.31
C ALA A 323 25.91 -11.84 -18.01
N ARG A 324 27.00 -11.72 -18.79
CA ARG A 324 27.46 -12.83 -19.64
C ARG A 324 27.78 -14.10 -18.84
N ASP A 325 28.45 -13.96 -17.70
CA ASP A 325 28.79 -15.05 -16.80
C ASP A 325 27.56 -15.73 -16.17
N GLU A 326 26.48 -14.97 -15.93
CA GLU A 326 25.18 -15.50 -15.49
C GLU A 326 24.56 -16.36 -16.60
N VAL A 327 24.53 -15.87 -17.85
CA VAL A 327 24.04 -16.62 -19.03
C VAL A 327 24.86 -17.88 -19.28
N GLU A 328 26.19 -17.80 -19.22
CA GLU A 328 27.08 -18.97 -19.31
C GLU A 328 26.82 -19.96 -18.16
N SER A 329 26.33 -19.51 -16.99
CA SER A 329 25.99 -20.40 -15.88
C SER A 329 24.65 -21.10 -16.05
N LEU A 330 23.67 -20.47 -16.68
CA LEU A 330 22.41 -21.10 -17.08
C LEU A 330 22.64 -22.10 -18.22
N ALA A 331 23.43 -21.73 -19.23
CA ALA A 331 23.79 -22.63 -20.32
C ALA A 331 24.47 -23.92 -19.80
N ARG A 332 25.36 -23.81 -18.81
CA ARG A 332 25.97 -24.95 -18.12
C ARG A 332 25.00 -25.88 -17.38
N VAL A 333 23.74 -25.49 -17.15
CA VAL A 333 22.70 -26.40 -16.65
C VAL A 333 22.18 -27.25 -17.81
N ALA A 334 21.73 -26.62 -18.90
CA ALA A 334 21.28 -27.32 -20.11
C ALA A 334 22.37 -28.21 -20.73
N ASP A 335 23.63 -27.75 -20.78
CA ASP A 335 24.77 -28.55 -21.27
C ASP A 335 24.96 -29.85 -20.46
N ARG A 336 24.67 -29.84 -19.15
CA ARG A 336 24.73 -31.03 -18.28
C ARG A 336 23.53 -31.95 -18.48
N ALA A 337 22.35 -31.38 -18.68
CA ALA A 337 21.14 -32.14 -19.00
C ALA A 337 21.29 -32.94 -20.30
N VAL A 338 21.75 -32.27 -21.37
CA VAL A 338 22.10 -32.93 -22.64
C VAL A 338 23.17 -34.00 -22.44
N ALA A 339 24.20 -33.73 -21.63
CA ALA A 339 25.23 -34.72 -21.31
C ALA A 339 24.73 -35.91 -20.44
N ALA A 340 23.62 -35.75 -19.72
CA ALA A 340 22.92 -36.80 -18.99
C ALA A 340 21.92 -37.58 -19.88
N GLY A 341 21.70 -37.14 -21.12
CA GLY A 341 20.79 -37.76 -22.08
C GLY A 341 19.37 -37.19 -22.10
N HIS A 342 19.14 -36.02 -21.49
CA HIS A 342 17.87 -35.29 -21.64
C HIS A 342 17.73 -34.78 -23.09
N ASP A 343 16.50 -34.71 -23.60
CA ASP A 343 16.21 -34.12 -24.90
C ASP A 343 16.30 -32.58 -24.88
N PHE A 344 16.00 -31.94 -26.02
CA PHE A 344 16.13 -30.49 -26.16
C PHE A 344 15.17 -29.70 -25.25
N GLU A 345 13.92 -30.12 -25.11
CA GLU A 345 12.92 -29.42 -24.30
C GLU A 345 13.13 -29.72 -22.81
N ALA A 346 13.52 -30.96 -22.45
CA ALA A 346 13.90 -31.30 -21.09
C ALA A 346 15.16 -30.53 -20.62
N ALA A 347 16.20 -30.42 -21.45
CA ALA A 347 17.39 -29.63 -21.12
C ALA A 347 17.13 -28.11 -21.10
N LEU A 348 16.13 -27.64 -21.84
CA LEU A 348 15.63 -26.27 -21.72
C LEU A 348 14.89 -26.07 -20.39
N ALA A 349 14.07 -27.04 -19.98
CA ALA A 349 13.31 -27.03 -18.74
C ALA A 349 14.23 -26.90 -17.52
N ASP A 350 15.26 -27.76 -17.40
CA ASP A 350 16.25 -27.71 -16.32
C ASP A 350 16.89 -26.29 -16.19
N GLY A 351 17.15 -25.64 -17.32
CA GLY A 351 17.66 -24.26 -17.37
C GLY A 351 16.64 -23.19 -16.99
N MET A 352 15.36 -23.36 -17.35
CA MET A 352 14.27 -22.46 -16.98
C MET A 352 13.92 -22.57 -15.50
N GLU A 353 13.93 -23.77 -14.93
CA GLU A 353 13.77 -24.01 -13.49
C GLU A 353 14.88 -23.32 -12.69
N ALA A 354 16.14 -23.45 -13.14
CA ALA A 354 17.28 -22.73 -12.57
C ALA A 354 17.15 -21.19 -12.63
N VAL A 355 16.42 -20.65 -13.61
CA VAL A 355 16.08 -19.21 -13.67
C VAL A 355 15.03 -18.84 -12.61
N LEU A 356 14.03 -19.69 -12.36
CA LEU A 356 12.93 -19.44 -11.42
C LEU A 356 13.32 -19.63 -9.95
N VAL A 357 14.18 -20.59 -9.61
CA VAL A 357 14.70 -20.73 -8.23
C VAL A 357 15.85 -19.76 -7.89
N SER A 358 16.31 -18.99 -8.88
CA SER A 358 17.37 -17.99 -8.71
C SER A 358 16.95 -16.88 -7.74
N PRO A 359 17.85 -16.40 -6.86
CA PRO A 359 17.64 -15.17 -6.08
C PRO A 359 17.30 -13.95 -6.94
N HIS A 360 17.73 -13.93 -8.22
CA HIS A 360 17.37 -12.85 -9.16
C HIS A 360 15.94 -12.94 -9.72
N PHE A 361 15.24 -14.07 -9.54
CA PHE A 361 13.80 -14.19 -9.76
C PHE A 361 13.01 -13.97 -8.48
N VAL A 362 13.36 -14.71 -7.42
CA VAL A 362 12.65 -14.69 -6.12
C VAL A 362 12.71 -13.31 -5.46
N PHE A 363 13.81 -12.55 -5.65
CA PHE A 363 13.97 -11.20 -5.10
C PHE A 363 13.99 -10.11 -6.17
N ARG A 364 13.43 -8.95 -5.80
CA ARG A 364 13.64 -7.67 -6.47
C ARG A 364 15.03 -7.16 -6.06
N VAL A 365 16.06 -7.64 -6.77
CA VAL A 365 17.45 -7.32 -6.48
C VAL A 365 17.86 -6.00 -7.14
N GLU A 366 17.95 -4.95 -6.33
CA GLU A 366 18.57 -3.69 -6.71
C GLU A 366 20.08 -3.76 -6.40
N ARG A 367 20.92 -3.57 -7.42
CA ARG A 367 22.40 -3.69 -7.38
C ARG A 367 23.04 -2.32 -7.21
N ASP A 368 23.14 -1.88 -5.96
CA ASP A 368 23.77 -0.60 -5.60
C ASP A 368 25.33 -0.65 -5.72
N PRO A 369 25.95 0.06 -6.68
CA PRO A 369 27.42 0.14 -6.83
C PRO A 369 28.08 1.03 -5.76
N HIS A 370 27.28 1.74 -4.98
CA HIS A 370 27.65 2.70 -3.96
C HIS A 370 27.04 2.33 -2.59
N ALA A 371 26.79 1.04 -2.33
CA ALA A 371 26.09 0.52 -1.16
C ALA A 371 26.65 0.91 0.22
N ARG A 372 27.86 1.48 0.29
CA ARG A 372 28.49 2.03 1.52
C ARG A 372 28.45 3.56 1.62
N SER A 373 27.95 4.25 0.59
CA SER A 373 27.83 5.71 0.56
C SER A 373 26.51 6.15 1.18
N ALA A 374 26.55 7.12 2.10
CA ALA A 374 25.35 7.80 2.57
C ALA A 374 24.79 8.81 1.54
N GLN A 375 25.49 9.06 0.43
CA GLN A 375 25.06 10.00 -0.60
C GLN A 375 23.88 9.43 -1.40
N ALA A 376 22.80 10.22 -1.49
CA ALA A 376 21.67 9.94 -2.36
C ALA A 376 22.10 9.93 -3.83
N HIS A 377 21.71 8.88 -4.56
CA HIS A 377 22.03 8.69 -5.97
C HIS A 377 20.87 7.93 -6.67
N PRO A 378 20.73 8.06 -8.00
CA PRO A 378 19.61 7.43 -8.72
C PRO A 378 19.73 5.91 -8.75
N LEU A 379 18.59 5.27 -9.00
CA LEU A 379 18.52 3.88 -9.41
C LEU A 379 19.04 3.70 -10.84
N GLY A 380 19.30 2.47 -11.27
CA GLY A 380 19.39 2.14 -12.70
C GLY A 380 17.99 2.04 -13.31
N ASP A 381 17.83 2.35 -14.59
CA ASP A 381 16.50 2.42 -15.22
C ASP A 381 15.74 1.08 -15.20
N HIS A 382 16.40 -0.08 -15.26
CA HIS A 382 15.73 -1.37 -15.06
C HIS A 382 15.25 -1.59 -13.61
N GLU A 383 15.94 -1.00 -12.63
CA GLU A 383 15.51 -1.04 -11.23
C GLU A 383 14.29 -0.14 -11.02
N LEU A 384 14.28 1.06 -11.63
CA LEU A 384 13.15 1.97 -11.65
C LEU A 384 11.94 1.38 -12.40
N ALA A 385 12.18 0.70 -13.54
CA ALA A 385 11.17 -0.05 -14.28
C ALA A 385 10.53 -1.14 -13.42
N ALA A 386 11.34 -1.94 -12.71
CA ALA A 386 10.85 -2.96 -11.79
C ALA A 386 10.11 -2.35 -10.58
N ARG A 387 10.57 -1.21 -10.02
CA ARG A 387 9.81 -0.49 -8.99
C ARG A 387 8.43 -0.07 -9.51
N LEU A 388 8.37 0.54 -10.70
CA LEU A 388 7.14 1.03 -11.30
C LEU A 388 6.16 -0.11 -11.66
N SER A 389 6.66 -1.22 -12.21
CA SER A 389 5.82 -2.38 -12.59
C SER A 389 5.22 -3.11 -11.38
N TYR A 390 6.02 -3.36 -10.34
CA TYR A 390 5.49 -4.00 -9.13
C TYR A 390 4.63 -3.05 -8.29
N PHE A 391 4.88 -1.74 -8.35
CA PHE A 391 4.00 -0.75 -7.75
C PHE A 391 2.61 -0.72 -8.43
N LEU A 392 2.55 -0.50 -9.75
CA LEU A 392 1.28 -0.25 -10.45
C LEU A 392 0.55 -1.52 -10.95
N TRP A 393 1.26 -2.64 -11.13
CA TRP A 393 0.69 -3.88 -11.67
C TRP A 393 0.94 -5.12 -10.80
N ALA A 394 1.70 -5.01 -9.69
CA ALA A 394 2.16 -6.14 -8.88
C ALA A 394 2.81 -7.26 -9.72
N SER A 395 3.54 -6.90 -10.78
CA SER A 395 4.13 -7.83 -11.75
C SER A 395 5.42 -7.26 -12.38
N MET A 396 6.08 -8.05 -13.23
CA MET A 396 7.26 -7.66 -13.99
C MET A 396 6.98 -6.54 -15.03
N PRO A 397 8.00 -5.79 -15.48
CA PRO A 397 7.87 -4.83 -16.58
C PRO A 397 7.39 -5.49 -17.88
N ASP A 398 6.68 -4.74 -18.70
CA ASP A 398 6.33 -5.13 -20.07
C ASP A 398 7.43 -4.68 -21.07
N PRO A 399 7.39 -5.13 -22.33
CA PRO A 399 8.44 -4.83 -23.31
C PRO A 399 8.66 -3.33 -23.58
N GLU A 400 7.62 -2.49 -23.42
CA GLU A 400 7.75 -1.04 -23.58
C GLU A 400 8.60 -0.43 -22.45
N LEU A 401 8.32 -0.80 -21.20
CA LEU A 401 9.04 -0.31 -20.03
C LEU A 401 10.48 -0.87 -19.95
N ASP A 402 10.70 -2.11 -20.40
CA ASP A 402 12.04 -2.71 -20.52
C ASP A 402 12.88 -2.04 -21.65
N ALA A 403 12.24 -1.63 -22.76
CA ALA A 403 12.91 -0.89 -23.83
C ALA A 403 13.26 0.56 -23.45
N LEU A 404 12.40 1.24 -22.68
CA LEU A 404 12.71 2.56 -22.12
C LEU A 404 13.86 2.49 -21.09
N ALA A 405 13.99 1.36 -20.38
CA ALA A 405 15.11 1.10 -19.50
C ALA A 405 16.41 0.79 -20.25
N ASP A 406 16.37 -0.03 -21.31
CA ASP A 406 17.52 -0.24 -22.23
C ASP A 406 18.03 1.10 -22.83
N ALA A 407 17.13 2.05 -23.08
CA ALA A 407 17.45 3.36 -23.63
C ALA A 407 17.97 4.38 -22.59
N GLY A 408 17.87 4.09 -21.28
CA GLY A 408 18.35 4.98 -20.21
C GLY A 408 17.58 6.30 -20.06
N VAL A 409 16.30 6.32 -20.50
CA VAL A 409 15.44 7.53 -20.49
C VAL A 409 14.35 7.49 -19.43
N LEU A 410 14.29 6.43 -18.59
CA LEU A 410 13.19 6.25 -17.64
C LEU A 410 13.29 7.20 -16.43
N HIS A 411 14.42 7.86 -16.21
CA HIS A 411 14.53 8.96 -15.24
C HIS A 411 14.01 10.32 -15.76
N GLU A 412 13.64 10.44 -17.04
CA GLU A 412 13.08 11.69 -17.56
C GLU A 412 11.64 11.92 -17.01
N PRO A 413 11.33 13.07 -16.40
CA PRO A 413 10.02 13.29 -15.76
C PRO A 413 8.82 13.14 -16.71
N ALA A 414 8.97 13.54 -17.98
CA ALA A 414 7.93 13.38 -19.00
C ALA A 414 7.70 11.89 -19.35
N THR A 415 8.78 11.11 -19.45
CA THR A 415 8.74 9.66 -19.72
C THR A 415 8.10 8.90 -18.55
N LEU A 416 8.45 9.24 -17.30
CA LEU A 416 7.76 8.71 -16.11
C LEU A 416 6.26 9.04 -16.11
N ALA A 417 5.89 10.30 -16.38
CA ALA A 417 4.50 10.72 -16.37
C ALA A 417 3.68 9.99 -17.46
N ALA A 418 4.25 9.85 -18.66
CA ALA A 418 3.64 9.08 -19.74
C ALA A 418 3.48 7.59 -19.39
N GLN A 419 4.47 6.98 -18.74
CA GLN A 419 4.38 5.58 -18.30
C GLN A 419 3.36 5.38 -17.18
N VAL A 420 3.29 6.25 -16.16
CA VAL A 420 2.20 6.21 -15.16
C VAL A 420 0.83 6.30 -15.84
N ALA A 421 0.64 7.29 -16.72
CA ALA A 421 -0.61 7.51 -17.44
C ALA A 421 -1.01 6.30 -18.32
N ARG A 422 -0.04 5.62 -18.95
CA ARG A 422 -0.27 4.37 -19.68
C ARG A 422 -0.67 3.24 -18.73
N MET A 423 0.12 3.01 -17.68
CA MET A 423 0.01 1.84 -16.81
C MET A 423 -1.26 1.83 -15.95
N ILE A 424 -1.81 2.99 -15.57
CA ILE A 424 -3.12 3.03 -14.88
C ILE A 424 -4.30 2.71 -15.81
N ARG A 425 -4.18 2.99 -17.10
CA ARG A 425 -5.22 2.71 -18.11
C ARG A 425 -5.19 1.24 -18.56
N ASP A 426 -4.04 0.59 -18.48
CA ASP A 426 -3.87 -0.85 -18.76
C ASP A 426 -4.68 -1.76 -17.80
N PRO A 427 -5.28 -2.87 -18.26
CA PRO A 427 -5.98 -3.85 -17.41
C PRO A 427 -5.20 -4.35 -16.19
N LYS A 428 -3.86 -4.45 -16.26
CA LYS A 428 -3.01 -4.92 -15.16
C LYS A 428 -3.06 -4.03 -13.90
N VAL A 429 -3.57 -2.79 -13.98
CA VAL A 429 -3.81 -1.96 -12.78
C VAL A 429 -4.74 -2.64 -11.76
N GLN A 430 -5.54 -3.63 -12.19
CA GLN A 430 -6.29 -4.52 -11.30
C GLN A 430 -5.39 -5.12 -10.20
N GLY A 431 -4.14 -5.47 -10.52
CA GLY A 431 -3.17 -6.01 -9.57
C GLY A 431 -2.75 -5.01 -8.48
N PHE A 432 -2.70 -3.70 -8.79
CA PHE A 432 -2.57 -2.68 -7.75
C PHE A 432 -3.81 -2.60 -6.87
N VAL A 433 -5.01 -2.67 -7.44
CA VAL A 433 -6.26 -2.55 -6.67
C VAL A 433 -6.48 -3.74 -5.73
N GLU A 434 -6.22 -4.96 -6.19
CA GLU A 434 -6.31 -6.20 -5.39
C GLU A 434 -5.17 -6.34 -4.36
N SER A 435 -4.03 -5.69 -4.60
CA SER A 435 -2.87 -5.71 -3.72
C SER A 435 -2.86 -4.54 -2.73
N PHE A 436 -2.75 -3.29 -3.19
CA PHE A 436 -2.81 -2.11 -2.35
C PHE A 436 -4.22 -1.89 -1.77
N GLY A 437 -5.24 -1.82 -2.62
CA GLY A 437 -6.60 -1.44 -2.21
C GLY A 437 -7.22 -2.41 -1.21
N GLY A 438 -7.12 -3.71 -1.48
CA GLY A 438 -7.61 -4.77 -0.58
C GLY A 438 -6.89 -4.84 0.78
N GLN A 439 -5.65 -4.33 0.87
CA GLN A 439 -4.86 -4.28 2.10
C GLN A 439 -5.09 -2.99 2.88
N TRP A 440 -4.95 -1.84 2.21
CA TRP A 440 -5.19 -0.52 2.80
C TRP A 440 -6.59 -0.41 3.41
N LEU A 441 -7.63 -0.84 2.69
CA LEU A 441 -9.00 -0.82 3.21
C LEU A 441 -9.31 -2.02 4.11
N ALA A 442 -8.34 -2.88 4.40
CA ALA A 442 -8.45 -4.12 5.18
C ALA A 442 -9.55 -5.09 4.71
N THR A 443 -10.02 -4.97 3.46
CA THR A 443 -11.14 -5.78 2.94
C THR A 443 -10.73 -7.21 2.60
N ARG A 444 -9.43 -7.52 2.50
CA ARG A 444 -8.94 -8.91 2.50
C ARG A 444 -9.36 -9.71 3.75
N ALA A 445 -9.62 -9.04 4.88
CA ALA A 445 -10.15 -9.69 6.08
C ALA A 445 -11.54 -10.32 5.88
N LEU A 446 -12.24 -10.06 4.76
CA LEU A 446 -13.47 -10.75 4.37
C LEU A 446 -13.32 -12.28 4.34
N ASP A 447 -12.13 -12.79 4.03
CA ASP A 447 -11.87 -14.23 3.91
C ASP A 447 -12.00 -14.93 5.28
N ASP A 448 -11.64 -14.24 6.36
CA ASP A 448 -11.86 -14.65 7.76
C ASP A 448 -13.25 -14.28 8.30
N VAL A 449 -14.03 -13.45 7.58
CA VAL A 449 -15.38 -13.06 8.03
C VAL A 449 -16.33 -14.24 7.92
N ASN A 450 -16.78 -14.67 9.10
CA ASN A 450 -17.74 -15.75 9.32
C ASN A 450 -18.91 -15.22 10.19
N PRO A 451 -19.94 -14.59 9.59
CA PRO A 451 -21.16 -14.20 10.29
C PRO A 451 -21.94 -15.43 10.75
N ASP A 452 -22.64 -15.32 11.87
CA ASP A 452 -23.42 -16.44 12.40
C ASP A 452 -24.69 -16.64 11.57
N VAL A 453 -24.63 -17.59 10.63
CA VAL A 453 -25.65 -17.85 9.59
C VAL A 453 -27.09 -17.93 10.10
N PRO A 454 -27.42 -18.47 11.30
CA PRO A 454 -28.78 -18.42 11.84
C PRO A 454 -29.35 -17.01 12.06
N TYR A 455 -28.50 -15.98 12.16
CA TYR A 455 -28.89 -14.56 12.21
C TYR A 455 -28.69 -13.85 10.86
N TYR A 456 -27.84 -14.39 9.99
CA TYR A 456 -27.42 -13.81 8.71
C TYR A 456 -27.58 -14.82 7.57
N TYR A 457 -28.81 -15.31 7.39
CA TYR A 457 -29.16 -16.36 6.41
C TYR A 457 -28.84 -15.98 4.96
N ASP A 458 -28.70 -14.67 4.68
CA ASP A 458 -28.37 -14.13 3.38
C ASP A 458 -26.86 -14.10 3.09
N TRP A 459 -26.00 -14.42 4.07
CA TRP A 459 -24.56 -14.53 3.85
C TRP A 459 -24.22 -15.78 3.03
N SER A 460 -23.47 -15.60 1.95
CA SER A 460 -22.92 -16.69 1.14
C SER A 460 -21.60 -16.27 0.49
N ASP A 461 -20.85 -17.24 -0.04
CA ASP A 461 -19.53 -16.98 -0.62
C ASP A 461 -19.62 -16.07 -1.85
N GLU A 462 -20.70 -16.14 -2.63
CA GLU A 462 -20.97 -15.26 -3.77
C GLU A 462 -21.29 -13.82 -3.31
N LEU A 463 -21.90 -13.64 -2.14
CA LEU A 463 -22.13 -12.31 -1.57
C LEU A 463 -20.81 -11.70 -1.05
N ARG A 464 -19.96 -12.51 -0.39
CA ARG A 464 -18.61 -12.11 0.03
C ARG A 464 -17.78 -11.69 -1.19
N GLU A 465 -17.80 -12.48 -2.27
CA GLU A 465 -17.12 -12.16 -3.52
C GLU A 465 -17.66 -10.86 -4.14
N ALA A 466 -18.97 -10.70 -4.24
CA ALA A 466 -19.59 -9.50 -4.80
C ALA A 466 -19.20 -8.23 -4.02
N MET A 467 -19.13 -8.26 -2.67
CA MET A 467 -18.65 -7.14 -1.86
C MET A 467 -17.15 -6.83 -2.07
N ARG A 468 -16.33 -7.86 -2.29
CA ARG A 468 -14.90 -7.69 -2.61
C ARG A 468 -14.74 -7.04 -3.99
N GLN A 469 -15.44 -7.55 -4.99
CA GLN A 469 -15.40 -7.04 -6.37
C GLN A 469 -16.06 -5.66 -6.51
N GLU A 470 -17.14 -5.35 -5.78
CA GLU A 470 -17.68 -3.98 -5.65
C GLU A 470 -16.55 -3.01 -5.32
N THR A 471 -15.79 -3.33 -4.27
CA THR A 471 -14.74 -2.46 -3.73
C THR A 471 -13.56 -2.34 -4.70
N HIS A 472 -13.17 -3.44 -5.36
CA HIS A 472 -12.12 -3.39 -6.38
C HIS A 472 -12.54 -2.58 -7.62
N LEU A 473 -13.75 -2.79 -8.15
CA LEU A 473 -14.23 -2.08 -9.34
C LEU A 473 -14.41 -0.59 -9.05
N PHE A 474 -14.94 -0.23 -7.89
CA PHE A 474 -15.05 1.15 -7.40
C PHE A 474 -13.68 1.83 -7.30
N LEU A 475 -12.71 1.21 -6.62
CA LEU A 475 -11.34 1.75 -6.53
C LEU A 475 -10.67 1.88 -7.90
N ARG A 476 -10.81 0.89 -8.77
CA ARG A 476 -10.21 0.90 -10.11
C ARG A 476 -10.72 2.05 -10.97
N ASP A 477 -12.02 2.33 -10.90
CA ASP A 477 -12.61 3.46 -11.61
C ASP A 477 -12.17 4.81 -11.02
N LEU A 478 -12.02 4.93 -9.70
CA LEU A 478 -11.43 6.13 -9.06
C LEU A 478 -9.94 6.33 -9.41
N VAL A 479 -9.14 5.26 -9.44
CA VAL A 479 -7.71 5.26 -9.85
C VAL A 479 -7.54 5.75 -11.30
N ARG A 480 -8.52 5.46 -12.16
CA ARG A 480 -8.54 5.86 -13.58
C ARG A 480 -9.29 7.16 -13.86
N SER A 481 -9.90 7.76 -12.85
CA SER A 481 -10.75 8.94 -13.00
C SER A 481 -9.94 10.21 -13.26
N GLU A 482 -10.46 11.08 -14.15
CA GLU A 482 -10.01 12.46 -14.28
C GLU A 482 -10.62 13.39 -13.20
N GLY A 483 -11.54 12.86 -12.38
CA GLY A 483 -12.12 13.50 -11.21
C GLY A 483 -11.29 13.34 -9.92
N SER A 484 -11.90 13.61 -8.78
CA SER A 484 -11.23 13.58 -7.48
C SER A 484 -11.18 12.16 -6.93
N PHE A 485 -10.00 11.68 -6.53
CA PHE A 485 -9.89 10.43 -5.79
C PHE A 485 -10.52 10.53 -4.38
N LEU A 486 -10.75 11.74 -3.86
CA LEU A 486 -11.51 11.92 -2.61
C LEU A 486 -13.02 11.63 -2.79
N ASP A 487 -13.50 11.43 -4.02
CA ASP A 487 -14.84 10.90 -4.29
C ASP A 487 -14.99 9.45 -3.76
N LEU A 488 -13.88 8.79 -3.38
CA LEU A 488 -13.82 7.60 -2.53
C LEU A 488 -14.79 7.64 -1.33
N LEU A 489 -15.03 8.82 -0.74
CA LEU A 489 -15.81 8.96 0.47
C LEU A 489 -17.31 9.15 0.24
N ASP A 490 -17.72 9.84 -0.83
CA ASP A 490 -19.09 10.33 -1.02
C ASP A 490 -19.72 10.01 -2.39
N ALA A 491 -18.99 9.38 -3.33
CA ALA A 491 -19.44 9.12 -4.70
C ALA A 491 -20.85 8.51 -4.81
N GLU A 492 -21.65 9.07 -5.73
CA GLU A 492 -23.03 8.65 -6.01
C GLU A 492 -23.11 7.47 -7.00
N PHE A 493 -22.17 6.52 -6.90
CA PHE A 493 -22.20 5.27 -7.65
C PHE A 493 -21.56 4.12 -6.87
N THR A 494 -21.93 2.89 -7.23
CA THR A 494 -21.19 1.68 -6.80
C THR A 494 -21.20 0.63 -7.93
N TYR A 495 -20.70 -0.57 -7.66
CA TYR A 495 -20.80 -1.74 -8.52
C TYR A 495 -21.64 -2.83 -7.86
N ALA A 496 -22.66 -3.33 -8.55
CA ALA A 496 -23.49 -4.43 -8.06
C ALA A 496 -23.92 -5.38 -9.20
N ASN A 497 -24.14 -6.63 -8.83
CA ASN A 497 -24.90 -7.62 -9.59
C ASN A 497 -26.24 -7.85 -8.89
N ASP A 498 -27.11 -8.73 -9.41
CA ASP A 498 -28.41 -9.03 -8.79
C ASP A 498 -28.31 -9.47 -7.31
N ARG A 499 -27.25 -10.23 -6.98
CA ARG A 499 -27.00 -10.71 -5.60
C ARG A 499 -26.74 -9.56 -4.63
N LEU A 500 -25.87 -8.63 -5.00
CA LEU A 500 -25.49 -7.50 -4.14
C LEU A 500 -26.54 -6.37 -4.18
N ALA A 501 -27.18 -6.13 -5.32
CA ALA A 501 -28.26 -5.17 -5.45
C ALA A 501 -29.46 -5.55 -4.55
N ALA A 502 -29.87 -6.83 -4.58
CA ALA A 502 -30.89 -7.35 -3.67
C ALA A 502 -30.49 -7.18 -2.19
N HIS A 503 -29.23 -7.47 -1.85
CA HIS A 503 -28.72 -7.33 -0.48
C HIS A 503 -28.71 -5.87 0.03
N TYR A 504 -28.50 -4.90 -0.87
CA TYR A 504 -28.48 -3.47 -0.51
C TYR A 504 -29.83 -2.77 -0.62
N GLY A 505 -30.83 -3.36 -1.28
CA GLY A 505 -32.11 -2.71 -1.59
C GLY A 505 -32.09 -1.86 -2.87
N LEU A 506 -31.09 -2.06 -3.73
CA LEU A 506 -30.93 -1.36 -5.02
C LEU A 506 -31.74 -2.04 -6.13
N PRO A 507 -32.07 -1.34 -7.23
CA PRO A 507 -32.65 -1.94 -8.43
C PRO A 507 -31.77 -3.07 -8.98
N LEU A 508 -32.38 -4.21 -9.31
CA LEU A 508 -31.66 -5.37 -9.86
C LEU A 508 -31.23 -5.09 -11.31
N PRO A 509 -29.94 -5.18 -11.66
CA PRO A 509 -29.46 -4.93 -13.02
C PRO A 509 -29.77 -6.05 -14.03
N GLY A 510 -30.23 -7.22 -13.59
CA GLY A 510 -30.54 -8.39 -14.43
C GLY A 510 -29.32 -9.20 -14.85
N THR A 511 -28.30 -9.30 -13.99
CA THR A 511 -27.00 -9.91 -14.31
C THR A 511 -26.28 -10.49 -13.09
N THR A 512 -25.46 -11.51 -13.31
CA THR A 512 -24.49 -12.06 -12.35
C THR A 512 -23.20 -11.24 -12.26
N GLU A 513 -22.87 -10.49 -13.32
CA GLU A 513 -21.67 -9.65 -13.39
C GLU A 513 -21.86 -8.32 -12.65
N LEU A 514 -20.82 -7.84 -11.98
CA LEU A 514 -20.82 -6.56 -11.29
C LEU A 514 -20.86 -5.41 -12.33
N VAL A 515 -21.97 -4.68 -12.39
CA VAL A 515 -22.13 -3.49 -13.26
C VAL A 515 -22.23 -2.22 -12.44
N ARG A 516 -21.88 -1.08 -13.05
CA ARG A 516 -21.91 0.23 -12.38
C ARG A 516 -23.37 0.68 -12.17
N ILE A 517 -23.75 0.88 -10.91
CA ILE A 517 -25.08 1.38 -10.51
C ILE A 517 -24.98 2.85 -10.12
N ASP A 518 -25.96 3.64 -10.59
CA ASP A 518 -26.18 5.02 -10.16
C ASP A 518 -26.93 5.02 -8.82
N LEU A 519 -26.46 5.80 -7.84
CA LEU A 519 -27.06 5.90 -6.51
C LEU A 519 -27.94 7.16 -6.35
N ALA A 520 -28.26 7.87 -7.43
CA ALA A 520 -29.24 8.95 -7.42
C ALA A 520 -30.60 8.48 -6.88
N GLY A 521 -30.97 8.97 -5.68
CA GLY A 521 -32.18 8.57 -4.95
C GLY A 521 -31.95 7.56 -3.82
N HIS A 522 -30.76 6.94 -3.76
CA HIS A 522 -30.30 6.02 -2.71
C HIS A 522 -29.36 6.75 -1.74
N ALA A 523 -29.92 7.72 -1.00
CA ALA A 523 -29.14 8.56 -0.07
C ALA A 523 -28.42 7.74 1.01
N GLU A 524 -28.92 6.54 1.34
CA GLU A 524 -28.34 5.56 2.24
C GLU A 524 -27.09 4.83 1.71
N ARG A 525 -26.64 5.13 0.48
CA ARG A 525 -25.42 4.57 -0.13
C ARG A 525 -24.55 5.65 -0.76
N GLY A 526 -23.31 5.29 -1.00
CA GLY A 526 -22.34 6.07 -1.78
C GLY A 526 -21.04 6.26 -1.04
N GLY A 527 -19.93 5.95 -1.72
CA GLY A 527 -18.60 5.96 -1.14
C GLY A 527 -18.32 4.81 -0.15
N ILE A 528 -17.02 4.64 0.14
CA ILE A 528 -16.45 3.43 0.74
C ILE A 528 -16.97 3.09 2.14
N LEU A 529 -17.43 4.10 2.90
CA LEU A 529 -18.03 3.91 4.23
C LEU A 529 -19.32 3.08 4.19
N THR A 530 -19.96 3.00 3.02
CA THR A 530 -21.27 2.35 2.82
C THR A 530 -21.16 0.95 2.20
N HIS A 531 -19.94 0.49 1.87
CA HIS A 531 -19.69 -0.82 1.27
C HIS A 531 -19.82 -1.95 2.30
N GLY A 532 -20.41 -3.06 1.87
CA GLY A 532 -20.56 -4.27 2.67
C GLY A 532 -19.23 -4.91 3.06
N SER A 533 -18.17 -4.71 2.27
CA SER A 533 -16.82 -5.16 2.57
C SER A 533 -16.27 -4.56 3.86
N VAL A 534 -16.31 -3.22 3.98
CA VAL A 534 -15.87 -2.45 5.14
C VAL A 534 -16.81 -2.71 6.34
N ALA A 535 -18.12 -2.72 6.10
CA ALA A 535 -19.11 -3.02 7.13
C ALA A 535 -18.89 -4.41 7.77
N SER A 536 -18.49 -5.40 6.97
CA SER A 536 -18.22 -6.78 7.39
C SER A 536 -16.89 -6.92 8.13
N ALA A 537 -15.78 -6.45 7.55
CA ALA A 537 -14.46 -6.48 8.19
C ALA A 537 -14.45 -5.74 9.56
N GLY A 538 -15.20 -4.63 9.64
CA GLY A 538 -15.39 -3.85 10.86
C GLY A 538 -16.31 -4.47 11.93
N SER A 539 -16.79 -5.71 11.79
CA SER A 539 -17.81 -6.31 12.67
C SER A 539 -17.34 -7.51 13.51
N PHE A 540 -18.25 -8.09 14.28
CA PHE A 540 -18.15 -9.40 14.89
C PHE A 540 -19.24 -10.33 14.31
N PRO A 541 -19.09 -11.67 14.39
CA PRO A 541 -20.05 -12.64 13.81
C PRO A 541 -21.54 -12.45 14.15
N ARG A 542 -21.87 -11.78 15.27
CA ARG A 542 -23.23 -11.55 15.77
C ARG A 542 -23.64 -10.08 15.94
N ARG A 543 -22.76 -9.11 15.64
CA ARG A 543 -23.02 -7.68 15.88
C ARG A 543 -22.02 -6.77 15.15
N THR A 544 -22.41 -5.52 14.95
CA THR A 544 -21.51 -4.45 14.53
C THR A 544 -20.50 -4.14 15.65
N SER A 545 -19.48 -3.35 15.34
CA SER A 545 -18.53 -2.84 16.33
C SER A 545 -18.13 -1.41 15.99
N PRO A 546 -18.79 -0.40 16.61
CA PRO A 546 -18.40 1.00 16.47
C PRO A 546 -16.91 1.21 16.79
N VAL A 547 -16.37 0.52 17.80
CA VAL A 547 -14.94 0.60 18.16
C VAL A 547 -14.02 0.16 17.01
N LYS A 548 -14.31 -0.98 16.36
CA LYS A 548 -13.54 -1.44 15.19
C LYS A 548 -13.69 -0.47 14.01
N ARG A 549 -14.92 -0.04 13.71
CA ARG A 549 -15.24 0.83 12.57
C ARG A 549 -14.66 2.23 12.71
N GLY A 550 -14.72 2.80 13.91
CA GLY A 550 -14.05 4.06 14.26
C GLY A 550 -12.53 3.97 14.17
N LYS A 551 -11.92 2.87 14.66
CA LYS A 551 -10.47 2.65 14.46
C LYS A 551 -10.14 2.54 12.98
N TRP A 552 -10.93 1.81 12.18
CA TRP A 552 -10.71 1.68 10.74
C TRP A 552 -10.73 3.03 10.01
N ILE A 553 -11.65 3.94 10.36
CA ILE A 553 -11.67 5.31 9.81
C ILE A 553 -10.41 6.08 10.20
N LEU A 554 -10.04 6.08 11.48
CA LEU A 554 -8.86 6.80 11.98
C LEU A 554 -7.56 6.28 11.37
N ASP A 555 -7.40 4.96 11.32
CA ASP A 555 -6.22 4.25 10.83
C ASP A 555 -6.10 4.41 9.30
N GLN A 556 -7.12 4.00 8.54
CA GLN A 556 -7.01 3.89 7.09
C GLN A 556 -7.32 5.18 6.33
N LEU A 557 -8.18 6.06 6.86
CA LEU A 557 -8.56 7.29 6.16
C LEU A 557 -7.86 8.53 6.70
N LEU A 558 -7.42 8.54 7.97
CA LEU A 558 -6.79 9.71 8.60
C LEU A 558 -5.34 9.47 9.07
N CYS A 559 -4.85 8.23 9.05
CA CYS A 559 -3.52 7.83 9.55
C CYS A 559 -3.27 8.24 11.01
N ILE A 560 -4.34 8.26 11.81
CA ILE A 560 -4.30 8.50 13.25
C ILE A 560 -4.22 7.14 13.94
N GLU A 561 -3.03 6.79 14.42
CA GLU A 561 -2.85 5.63 15.28
C GLU A 561 -3.54 5.84 16.64
N ILE A 562 -4.11 4.77 17.19
CA ILE A 562 -4.65 4.72 18.56
C ILE A 562 -4.07 3.49 19.24
N ASP A 563 -3.54 3.72 20.45
CA ASP A 563 -2.98 2.70 21.34
C ASP A 563 -3.93 1.50 21.54
N PRO A 564 -3.40 0.28 21.71
CA PRO A 564 -4.22 -0.88 22.06
C PRO A 564 -4.96 -0.66 23.39
N PRO A 565 -6.14 -1.29 23.58
CA PRO A 565 -6.92 -1.15 24.80
C PRO A 565 -6.12 -1.62 26.04
N PRO A 566 -6.33 -0.99 27.22
CA PRO A 566 -5.60 -1.36 28.42
C PRO A 566 -5.73 -2.85 28.79
N ALA A 567 -4.64 -3.45 29.23
CA ALA A 567 -4.60 -4.87 29.59
C ALA A 567 -5.63 -5.20 30.68
N GLY A 568 -6.41 -6.27 30.47
CA GLY A 568 -7.48 -6.70 31.37
C GLY A 568 -8.86 -6.07 31.10
N VAL A 569 -9.00 -5.18 30.12
CA VAL A 569 -10.30 -4.65 29.70
C VAL A 569 -10.97 -5.59 28.68
N GLU A 570 -11.76 -6.54 29.18
CA GLU A 570 -12.61 -7.39 28.33
C GLU A 570 -13.81 -6.60 27.74
N GLY A 571 -14.32 -7.07 26.60
CA GLY A 571 -15.35 -6.39 25.81
C GLY A 571 -16.78 -6.52 26.37
N PHE A 572 -17.07 -5.84 27.47
CA PHE A 572 -18.38 -5.84 28.16
C PHE A 572 -19.51 -5.14 27.38
N LEU A 573 -19.99 -5.77 26.30
CA LEU A 573 -21.22 -5.44 25.57
C LEU A 573 -22.23 -6.59 25.74
N THR A 574 -23.02 -6.53 26.82
CA THR A 574 -23.69 -7.71 27.42
C THR A 574 -25.22 -7.75 27.30
N ASP A 575 -25.88 -6.72 26.76
CA ASP A 575 -27.36 -6.69 26.65
C ASP A 575 -27.85 -6.10 25.30
N PRO A 576 -27.56 -6.75 24.16
CA PRO A 576 -27.90 -6.26 22.82
C PRO A 576 -29.41 -6.20 22.52
N ASN A 577 -30.24 -6.85 23.35
CA ASN A 577 -31.68 -6.92 23.15
C ASN A 577 -32.46 -5.90 23.99
N ARG A 578 -31.80 -5.15 24.88
CA ARG A 578 -32.44 -4.11 25.71
C ARG A 578 -31.80 -2.72 25.61
N ARG A 579 -30.65 -2.59 24.95
CA ARG A 579 -29.94 -1.32 24.76
C ARG A 579 -29.31 -1.26 23.37
N THR A 580 -29.45 -0.13 22.71
CA THR A 580 -28.69 0.20 21.50
C THR A 580 -27.18 0.17 21.80
N LEU A 581 -26.34 0.00 20.78
CA LEU A 581 -24.88 0.04 20.98
C LEU A 581 -24.40 1.42 21.45
N ARG A 582 -25.11 2.50 21.11
CA ARG A 582 -24.90 3.86 21.65
C ARG A 582 -25.04 3.91 23.17
N GLU A 583 -26.13 3.35 23.71
CA GLU A 583 -26.35 3.29 25.16
C GLU A 583 -25.33 2.36 25.86
N GLN A 584 -24.98 1.23 25.24
CA GLN A 584 -23.97 0.33 25.80
C GLN A 584 -22.57 0.99 25.86
N LEU A 585 -22.20 1.75 24.84
CA LEU A 585 -20.94 2.50 24.81
C LEU A 585 -20.96 3.72 25.76
N ALA A 586 -22.10 4.39 25.92
CA ALA A 586 -22.27 5.43 26.93
C ALA A 586 -22.06 4.90 28.36
N LEU A 587 -22.53 3.67 28.65
CA LEU A 587 -22.22 2.98 29.91
C LEU A 587 -20.73 2.65 30.02
N HIS A 588 -20.10 2.13 28.95
CA HIS A 588 -18.68 1.80 28.96
C HIS A 588 -17.80 3.03 29.25
N ARG A 589 -18.15 4.19 28.66
CA ARG A 589 -17.49 5.49 28.85
C ARG A 589 -17.76 6.17 30.19
N SER A 590 -18.58 5.59 31.07
CA SER A 590 -18.71 6.07 32.45
C SER A 590 -17.42 5.90 33.27
N ARG A 591 -16.49 5.05 32.80
CA ARG A 591 -15.14 4.88 33.34
C ARG A 591 -14.19 5.92 32.73
N PRO A 592 -13.52 6.78 33.54
CA PRO A 592 -12.59 7.79 33.03
C PRO A 592 -11.49 7.22 32.12
N GLU A 593 -10.96 6.05 32.47
CA GLU A 593 -9.91 5.34 31.72
C GLU A 593 -10.35 4.87 30.32
N CYS A 594 -11.66 4.70 30.08
CA CYS A 594 -12.19 4.39 28.74
C CYS A 594 -12.60 5.65 27.96
N ALA A 595 -12.99 6.72 28.66
CA ALA A 595 -13.67 7.87 28.05
C ALA A 595 -12.81 8.65 27.04
N SER A 596 -11.49 8.70 27.22
CA SER A 596 -10.55 9.46 26.38
C SER A 596 -10.48 8.93 24.94
N CYS A 597 -10.12 7.66 24.74
CA CYS A 597 -9.96 7.07 23.41
C CYS A 597 -11.32 6.90 22.71
N HIS A 598 -12.37 6.52 23.47
CA HIS A 598 -13.71 6.38 22.93
C HIS A 598 -14.35 7.71 22.48
N ALA A 599 -13.85 8.87 22.90
CA ALA A 599 -14.28 10.17 22.38
C ALA A 599 -13.97 10.33 20.88
N TYR A 600 -12.92 9.67 20.38
CA TYR A 600 -12.53 9.67 18.96
C TYR A 600 -13.18 8.49 18.21
N LEU A 601 -13.18 7.30 18.81
CA LEU A 601 -13.64 6.06 18.17
C LEU A 601 -15.17 5.99 18.00
N ASP A 602 -15.93 6.28 19.05
CA ASP A 602 -17.36 5.98 19.04
C ASP A 602 -18.19 6.83 18.08
N PRO A 603 -17.98 8.17 17.93
CA PRO A 603 -18.76 8.95 16.98
C PRO A 603 -18.59 8.43 15.54
N LEU A 604 -17.34 8.19 15.14
CA LEU A 604 -16.98 7.66 13.82
C LEU A 604 -17.56 6.26 13.59
N GLY A 605 -17.52 5.41 14.61
CA GLY A 605 -18.07 4.07 14.56
C GLY A 605 -19.59 3.99 14.53
N LEU A 606 -20.27 4.87 15.29
CA LEU A 606 -21.73 4.93 15.40
C LEU A 606 -22.37 5.55 14.15
N ALA A 607 -21.68 6.43 13.43
CA ALA A 607 -22.09 6.92 12.11
C ALA A 607 -22.43 5.76 11.15
N LEU A 608 -21.68 4.66 11.24
CA LEU A 608 -21.85 3.49 10.39
C LEU A 608 -22.84 2.45 10.96
N GLU A 609 -23.49 2.70 12.10
CA GLU A 609 -24.35 1.70 12.77
C GLU A 609 -25.59 1.32 11.94
N HIS A 610 -26.04 2.20 11.03
CA HIS A 610 -27.08 1.87 10.05
C HIS A 610 -26.70 0.74 9.08
N TYR A 611 -25.41 0.46 8.87
CA TYR A 611 -24.96 -0.72 8.10
C TYR A 611 -24.79 -1.90 9.05
N GLY A 612 -25.58 -2.95 8.88
CA GLY A 612 -25.51 -4.17 9.69
C GLY A 612 -24.16 -4.92 9.57
N PRO A 613 -23.99 -6.05 10.28
CA PRO A 613 -22.72 -6.78 10.31
C PRO A 613 -22.27 -7.39 8.99
N ILE A 614 -23.16 -7.42 7.99
CA ILE A 614 -22.89 -7.84 6.61
C ILE A 614 -23.16 -6.73 5.57
N GLY A 615 -23.38 -5.48 5.98
CA GLY A 615 -23.56 -4.34 5.05
C GLY A 615 -24.99 -3.99 4.61
N ALA A 616 -25.98 -4.83 4.89
CA ALA A 616 -27.41 -4.48 4.75
C ALA A 616 -27.76 -3.21 5.54
N TYR A 617 -28.57 -2.32 4.96
CA TYR A 617 -28.99 -1.08 5.61
C TYR A 617 -30.18 -1.30 6.55
N ARG A 618 -30.24 -0.57 7.66
CA ARG A 618 -31.29 -0.65 8.69
C ARG A 618 -31.46 0.67 9.43
N THR A 619 -32.68 1.00 9.81
CA THR A 619 -33.02 2.16 10.65
C THR A 619 -33.22 1.80 12.13
N GLU A 620 -33.42 0.52 12.46
CA GLU A 620 -33.77 0.05 13.79
C GLU A 620 -33.00 -1.22 14.20
N VAL A 621 -33.02 -1.50 15.50
CA VAL A 621 -32.54 -2.75 16.14
C VAL A 621 -33.59 -3.24 17.15
N ALA A 622 -33.41 -4.45 17.70
CA ALA A 622 -34.33 -5.01 18.69
C ALA A 622 -34.55 -4.14 19.95
N ALA A 623 -33.61 -3.23 20.25
CA ALA A 623 -33.70 -2.26 21.34
C ALA A 623 -34.35 -0.90 20.96
N GLY A 624 -34.67 -0.65 19.70
CA GLY A 624 -35.25 0.62 19.21
C GLY A 624 -34.55 1.20 17.97
N ALA A 625 -34.85 2.45 17.65
CA ALA A 625 -34.26 3.16 16.51
C ALA A 625 -32.74 3.36 16.65
N ILE A 626 -32.03 3.39 15.53
CA ILE A 626 -30.61 3.68 15.46
C ILE A 626 -30.41 5.20 15.43
N ASP A 627 -29.69 5.72 16.43
CA ASP A 627 -29.06 7.03 16.38
C ASP A 627 -27.61 6.87 15.88
N ALA A 628 -27.33 7.40 14.69
CA ALA A 628 -26.01 7.43 14.06
C ALA A 628 -25.28 8.79 14.24
N SER A 629 -25.94 9.79 14.83
CA SER A 629 -25.40 11.15 14.93
C SER A 629 -24.16 11.26 15.81
N GLY A 630 -23.30 12.24 15.57
CA GLY A 630 -22.09 12.42 16.35
C GLY A 630 -21.48 13.81 16.25
N THR A 631 -20.38 13.97 16.96
CA THR A 631 -19.57 15.19 16.95
C THR A 631 -18.11 14.79 16.96
N LEU A 632 -17.33 15.38 16.05
CA LEU A 632 -15.88 15.22 15.99
C LEU A 632 -15.20 15.99 17.13
N PRO A 633 -13.94 15.69 17.48
CA PRO A 633 -13.21 16.37 18.55
C PRO A 633 -13.05 17.89 18.36
N ASP A 634 -13.17 18.38 17.13
CA ASP A 634 -13.13 19.81 16.77
C ASP A 634 -14.50 20.53 16.88
N GLY A 635 -15.56 19.80 17.25
CA GLY A 635 -16.92 20.32 17.38
C GLY A 635 -17.78 20.23 16.11
N ARG A 636 -17.27 19.75 14.97
CA ARG A 636 -18.10 19.50 13.77
C ARG A 636 -19.08 18.35 14.04
N ALA A 637 -20.37 18.59 13.87
CA ALA A 637 -21.42 17.59 14.06
C ALA A 637 -21.90 16.98 12.73
N PHE A 638 -22.43 15.77 12.79
CA PHE A 638 -23.04 15.02 11.69
C PHE A 638 -24.20 14.16 12.22
N THR A 639 -25.12 13.79 11.33
CA THR A 639 -26.30 12.96 11.64
C THR A 639 -26.14 11.51 11.19
N ASP A 640 -25.36 11.25 10.14
CA ASP A 640 -25.15 9.92 9.56
C ASP A 640 -23.74 9.72 8.94
N ALA A 641 -23.56 8.58 8.25
CA ALA A 641 -22.33 8.23 7.54
C ALA A 641 -22.00 9.10 6.32
N ARG A 642 -22.99 9.70 5.65
CA ARG A 642 -22.82 10.51 4.43
C ARG A 642 -22.39 11.93 4.81
N GLU A 643 -22.98 12.50 5.87
CA GLU A 643 -22.47 13.73 6.47
C GLU A 643 -21.07 13.53 7.05
N LEU A 644 -20.79 12.40 7.72
CA LEU A 644 -19.43 12.08 8.15
C LEU A 644 -18.45 11.96 6.96
N ALA A 645 -18.85 11.32 5.86
CA ALA A 645 -18.03 11.24 4.65
C ALA A 645 -17.66 12.63 4.10
N ALA A 646 -18.61 13.57 4.08
CA ALA A 646 -18.34 14.96 3.67
C ALA A 646 -17.38 15.70 4.63
N LEU A 647 -17.47 15.43 5.94
CA LEU A 647 -16.53 15.97 6.93
C LEU A 647 -15.12 15.38 6.78
N LEU A 648 -15.00 14.09 6.44
CA LEU A 648 -13.72 13.44 6.16
C LEU A 648 -13.12 13.91 4.83
N LYS A 649 -13.95 14.14 3.80
CA LYS A 649 -13.53 14.63 2.48
C LYS A 649 -12.96 16.05 2.52
N THR A 650 -13.31 16.82 3.56
CA THR A 650 -12.79 18.16 3.83
C THR A 650 -11.69 18.19 4.89
N ASP A 651 -11.32 17.04 5.47
CA ASP A 651 -10.26 16.95 6.47
C ASP A 651 -8.86 16.94 5.83
N ALA A 652 -7.92 17.70 6.39
CA ALA A 652 -6.57 17.83 5.85
C ALA A 652 -5.75 16.53 5.99
N ASN A 653 -6.10 15.66 6.93
CA ASN A 653 -5.41 14.38 7.12
C ASN A 653 -5.77 13.36 6.04
N THR A 654 -6.95 13.45 5.43
CA THR A 654 -7.43 12.50 4.41
C THR A 654 -6.52 12.43 3.17
N PRO A 655 -6.25 13.52 2.42
CA PRO A 655 -5.36 13.45 1.26
C PRO A 655 -3.92 13.11 1.66
N ARG A 656 -3.49 13.49 2.87
CA ARG A 656 -2.17 13.13 3.41
C ARG A 656 -2.06 11.63 3.66
N CYS A 657 -3.04 11.02 4.32
CA CYS A 657 -3.03 9.59 4.63
C CYS A 657 -3.06 8.75 3.35
N ILE A 658 -3.82 9.17 2.33
CA ILE A 658 -3.80 8.52 1.01
C ILE A 658 -2.39 8.57 0.40
N ALA A 659 -1.72 9.73 0.41
CA ALA A 659 -0.33 9.84 -0.05
C ALA A 659 0.64 8.97 0.77
N GLU A 660 0.47 8.92 2.09
CA GLU A 660 1.30 8.13 3.02
C GLU A 660 1.17 6.62 2.78
N ARG A 661 -0.07 6.11 2.70
CA ARG A 661 -0.36 4.69 2.47
C ARG A 661 0.12 4.21 1.10
N VAL A 662 -0.08 5.02 0.05
CA VAL A 662 0.44 4.70 -1.29
C VAL A 662 1.97 4.71 -1.28
N LEU A 663 2.62 5.65 -0.58
CA LEU A 663 4.09 5.70 -0.46
C LEU A 663 4.67 4.47 0.26
N VAL A 664 4.10 4.05 1.40
CA VAL A 664 4.52 2.82 2.12
C VAL A 664 4.46 1.60 1.19
N TYR A 665 3.35 1.44 0.48
CA TYR A 665 3.15 0.32 -0.45
C TYR A 665 4.13 0.37 -1.64
N ALA A 666 4.34 1.55 -2.23
CA ALA A 666 5.23 1.77 -3.37
C ALA A 666 6.70 1.46 -3.04
N LEU A 667 7.15 1.89 -1.86
CA LEU A 667 8.52 1.68 -1.40
C LEU A 667 8.74 0.27 -0.81
N GLY A 668 7.69 -0.40 -0.31
CA GLY A 668 7.80 -1.69 0.38
C GLY A 668 8.56 -1.59 1.71
N ARG A 669 8.44 -0.46 2.40
CA ARG A 669 9.03 -0.19 3.73
C ARG A 669 8.17 0.77 4.54
N GLY A 670 8.29 0.71 5.87
CA GLY A 670 7.83 1.79 6.74
C GLY A 670 8.55 3.11 6.43
N LEU A 671 7.91 4.22 6.81
CA LEU A 671 8.46 5.56 6.64
C LEU A 671 9.33 5.95 7.84
N GLY A 672 10.47 6.58 7.57
CA GLY A 672 11.35 7.20 8.56
C GLY A 672 11.08 8.69 8.73
N GLY A 673 11.80 9.34 9.66
CA GLY A 673 11.56 10.75 10.01
C GLY A 673 11.70 11.74 8.85
N ASP A 674 12.58 11.48 7.89
CA ASP A 674 12.77 12.34 6.70
C ASP A 674 11.69 12.13 5.63
N ASP A 675 11.02 10.96 5.59
CA ASP A 675 9.97 10.67 4.60
C ASP A 675 8.72 11.53 4.80
N ALA A 676 8.50 12.08 5.99
CA ALA A 676 7.40 13.01 6.27
C ALA A 676 7.37 14.17 5.26
N ARG A 677 8.55 14.66 4.84
CA ARG A 677 8.73 15.72 3.83
C ARG A 677 8.35 15.27 2.41
N HIS A 678 8.64 14.01 2.07
CA HIS A 678 8.21 13.43 0.79
C HIS A 678 6.69 13.30 0.75
N VAL A 679 6.06 12.84 1.86
CA VAL A 679 4.60 12.81 1.99
C VAL A 679 3.98 14.20 1.90
N ASP A 680 4.56 15.22 2.55
CA ASP A 680 4.09 16.61 2.43
C ASP A 680 4.13 17.12 0.98
N ALA A 681 5.25 16.88 0.27
CA ALA A 681 5.41 17.28 -1.13
C ALA A 681 4.43 16.56 -2.08
N ILE A 682 4.26 15.24 -1.90
CA ILE A 682 3.30 14.43 -2.67
C ILE A 682 1.86 14.88 -2.39
N THR A 683 1.52 15.17 -1.12
CA THR A 683 0.19 15.68 -0.73
C THR A 683 -0.09 17.04 -1.36
N ALA A 684 0.89 17.95 -1.37
CA ALA A 684 0.76 19.26 -2.00
C ALA A 684 0.59 19.15 -3.53
N ALA A 685 1.32 18.25 -4.18
CA ALA A 685 1.19 17.98 -5.61
C ALA A 685 -0.15 17.31 -5.97
N PHE A 686 -0.63 16.39 -5.12
CA PHE A 686 -1.96 15.76 -5.24
C PHE A 686 -3.08 16.80 -5.15
N ALA A 687 -3.02 17.71 -4.17
CA ALA A 687 -3.96 18.81 -4.03
C ALA A 687 -3.91 19.81 -5.21
N ALA A 688 -2.71 20.19 -5.67
CA ALA A 688 -2.52 21.02 -6.86
C ALA A 688 -3.03 20.33 -8.14
N GLY A 689 -2.97 19.00 -8.19
CA GLY A 689 -3.58 18.15 -9.21
C GLY A 689 -5.10 18.00 -9.10
N GLY A 690 -5.77 18.77 -8.24
CA GLY A 690 -7.23 18.67 -8.04
C GLY A 690 -7.67 17.33 -7.44
N TYR A 691 -6.77 16.68 -6.68
CA TYR A 691 -6.93 15.34 -6.12
C TYR A 691 -7.15 14.21 -7.14
N ARG A 692 -6.72 14.37 -8.41
CA ARG A 692 -6.65 13.24 -9.36
C ARG A 692 -5.60 12.22 -8.90
N PHE A 693 -5.93 10.92 -8.96
CA PHE A 693 -5.01 9.87 -8.53
C PHE A 693 -3.75 9.80 -9.42
N GLU A 694 -3.88 10.02 -10.73
CA GLU A 694 -2.74 10.13 -11.66
C GLU A 694 -1.72 11.17 -11.18
N SER A 695 -2.17 12.31 -10.63
CA SER A 695 -1.29 13.37 -10.13
C SER A 695 -0.60 13.04 -8.81
N LEU A 696 -1.20 12.19 -7.96
CA LEU A 696 -0.52 11.61 -6.79
C LEU A 696 0.58 10.63 -7.22
N LEU A 697 0.25 9.73 -8.16
CA LEU A 697 1.19 8.72 -8.65
C LEU A 697 2.40 9.34 -9.35
N VAL A 698 2.19 10.33 -10.22
CA VAL A 698 3.29 11.05 -10.90
C VAL A 698 4.20 11.76 -9.90
N ALA A 699 3.63 12.47 -8.92
CA ALA A 699 4.42 13.13 -7.88
C ALA A 699 5.21 12.13 -7.00
N LEU A 700 4.64 10.97 -6.72
CA LEU A 700 5.28 9.90 -5.96
C LEU A 700 6.44 9.28 -6.72
N VAL A 701 6.26 8.86 -7.99
CA VAL A 701 7.32 8.16 -8.72
C VAL A 701 8.48 9.08 -9.14
N GLN A 702 8.21 10.39 -9.24
CA GLN A 702 9.25 11.42 -9.43
C GLN A 702 9.90 11.87 -8.12
N SER A 703 9.42 11.42 -6.95
CA SER A 703 10.00 11.79 -5.65
C SER A 703 11.37 11.13 -5.43
N PRO A 704 12.30 11.76 -4.67
CA PRO A 704 13.58 11.15 -4.34
C PRO A 704 13.43 9.80 -3.62
N ALA A 705 12.43 9.63 -2.76
CA ALA A 705 12.17 8.34 -2.09
C ALA A 705 11.95 7.17 -3.06
N PHE A 706 11.27 7.42 -4.19
CA PHE A 706 10.96 6.38 -5.17
C PHE A 706 12.05 6.19 -6.23
N ALA A 707 12.61 7.28 -6.77
CA ALA A 707 13.57 7.24 -7.88
C ALA A 707 15.05 7.16 -7.46
N MET A 708 15.36 7.44 -6.18
CA MET A 708 16.73 7.45 -5.66
C MET A 708 16.91 6.39 -4.56
N ARG A 709 18.15 6.21 -4.13
CA ARG A 709 18.54 5.43 -2.94
C ARG A 709 19.78 6.04 -2.29
N ARG A 710 20.08 5.58 -1.07
CA ARG A 710 21.45 5.62 -0.54
C ARG A 710 21.83 4.27 0.08
N GLY A 711 23.14 4.06 0.19
CA GLY A 711 23.72 2.97 0.93
C GLY A 711 23.75 3.22 2.45
N GLN A 712 24.54 2.39 3.13
CA GLN A 712 24.79 2.47 4.57
C GLN A 712 26.31 2.36 4.83
N PRO A 713 26.95 3.41 5.37
CA PRO A 713 28.36 3.34 5.77
C PRO A 713 28.62 2.23 6.80
N ASP A 714 29.82 1.65 6.74
CA ASP A 714 30.27 0.68 7.74
C ASP A 714 30.25 1.34 9.14
N ALA A 715 29.67 0.66 10.13
CA ALA A 715 29.51 1.20 11.48
C ALA A 715 30.86 1.37 12.20
N GLY A 716 31.46 2.55 12.06
CA GLY A 716 32.80 2.87 12.57
C GLY A 716 33.78 3.42 11.51
N ALA A 717 33.36 3.57 10.25
CA ALA A 717 34.10 4.39 9.30
C ALA A 717 34.06 5.88 9.73
N PRO A 718 35.20 6.61 9.73
CA PRO A 718 35.32 7.96 10.32
C PRO A 718 34.82 9.10 9.44
#